data_AF-A0A8H4F628-F1
#
_entry.id   AF-A0A8H4F628-F1
#
_cell.length_a   1.000
_cell.length_b   1.000
_cell.length_c   1.000
_cell.angle_alpha   90.00
_cell.angle_beta   90.00
_cell.angle_gamma   90.00
#
_symmetry.space_group_name_H-M   'P 1'
#
loop_
_entity.id
_entity.type
_entity.pdbx_description
1 polymer ?
#
loop_
_entity_poly.entity_id
_entity_poly.type
_entity_poly.pdbx_seq_one_letter_code
_entity_poly.pdbx_strand_id
1 'polypeptide(L)'
;MSISSSELRQRKAPAALPVKDHHQDDLKKQKQFVKPAACEANSSGSSKDAFIALALFAVSLPIRFKSLSYPDQVVFDEVHFGQQASYYITRKFYFDVHPPLAKMLMALVGWIAGYNGQFDFKEIGSEYPSSVPYTTIRGLGALLGCLVVPLAYLTIRNAGHSRIAGAITALAICFENGLITNNRLILLDSYLVWWIWLLLTGVGLGCAFSSKWVGIFTMATVGVSTLKHLWEILGDVRVTKVTKKNVLACLCILPISIYVATFYAHFAILKNSGPGDTYMEIETQNELRGYNPVDTPVPITYGSLITIRHRETTGGYLHSHAANYADGSGQQQVTLYPYRDENNWWRVLKADVYEKDTHDLLGSDNATHLEYVRNGDIIRLEHVATAPRKLHSHDVPAPVTDTDYHFEVSGYGFVNHTGDSNDFWRVQIDNNTAHPEAGQHLEARRSLFRLEHPNQSCHLYSTYERLPDWGFEQQEVSCIQEGLKSKVMWIIDETKNPLLPVDVDIEPEHRPGFVSKFIRLHHAMWNFNVGSVEAHPFQTRPYAWPVLRSGINYWVSEAAQVILLGNPLVYWASTVAVFTFGIIFAFFQLRDKRGFHDHFNGKRAFFENSAGFFALGWVLHYIPYYYIDRQLFLQHYMPALYLAVLTLGVGIDLIFKKSPRVVKLGFAVIASACIVYTYHVYSPITYGEPWSVAKCEQATLLDSWDLNCAHYNPEAPQRVRLSKSNDPNDVPEEYLVHDDNDDDEEEDEGMEQGHIKQNVEEDDEDADYDDDEEEEEEEQAGPTEAPVFADPEPEFIDGKEVYGDDEDEDEYPKTIYGVDPEADEDEEPDPFPLKIRDIPNTMHV
;
A
#
# COMPACT_ATOMS: atom_id res chain seq x y z
N MET A 1 -3.24 -71.36 81.53
CA MET A 1 -4.13 -72.28 80.77
C MET A 1 -5.19 -71.43 80.09
N SER A 2 -5.56 -71.77 78.85
CA SER A 2 -6.49 -71.09 77.89
C SER A 2 -6.08 -69.66 77.50
N ILE A 3 -5.43 -69.32 76.38
CA ILE A 3 -5.48 -69.73 74.94
C ILE A 3 -6.86 -69.55 74.30
N SER A 4 -6.91 -68.80 73.19
CA SER A 4 -8.07 -68.55 72.30
C SER A 4 -9.11 -67.58 72.91
N SER A 5 -9.84 -66.73 72.18
CA SER A 5 -10.33 -66.80 70.80
C SER A 5 -10.86 -65.43 70.33
N SER A 6 -10.67 -65.13 69.03
CA SER A 6 -11.66 -64.59 68.07
C SER A 6 -12.47 -63.32 68.42
N GLU A 7 -12.81 -62.41 67.53
CA GLU A 7 -12.54 -62.08 66.13
C GLU A 7 -13.46 -60.85 65.88
N LEU A 8 -13.19 -60.16 64.77
CA LEU A 8 -14.11 -59.27 64.07
C LEU A 8 -14.37 -57.86 64.64
N ARG A 9 -14.27 -56.95 63.67
CA ARG A 9 -15.05 -55.73 63.46
C ARG A 9 -14.60 -54.43 64.13
N GLN A 10 -14.70 -53.41 63.27
CA GLN A 10 -14.73 -51.98 63.51
C GLN A 10 -13.38 -51.28 63.73
N ARG A 11 -12.94 -50.60 62.65
CA ARG A 11 -11.96 -49.52 62.71
C ARG A 11 -12.56 -48.33 63.45
N LYS A 12 -11.88 -47.86 64.50
CA LYS A 12 -12.08 -46.55 65.12
C LYS A 12 -10.71 -45.92 65.43
N ALA A 13 -10.60 -44.62 65.16
CA ALA A 13 -9.43 -43.78 65.38
C ALA A 13 -9.11 -43.58 66.88
N PRO A 14 -7.88 -43.19 67.26
CA PRO A 14 -7.62 -42.49 68.50
C PRO A 14 -7.42 -40.98 68.28
N ALA A 15 -7.95 -40.22 69.25
CA ALA A 15 -7.94 -38.77 69.33
C ALA A 15 -6.59 -38.19 69.82
N ALA A 16 -6.39 -36.91 69.52
CA ALA A 16 -5.16 -36.14 69.61
C ALA A 16 -4.82 -35.60 71.01
N LEU A 17 -3.50 -35.51 71.30
CA LEU A 17 -2.82 -34.53 72.15
C LEU A 17 -1.43 -34.23 71.53
N PRO A 18 -0.80 -33.07 71.82
CA PRO A 18 -0.42 -32.09 70.81
C PRO A 18 1.03 -32.26 70.33
N VAL A 19 1.21 -32.34 69.01
CA VAL A 19 2.52 -32.29 68.36
C VAL A 19 2.55 -31.01 67.52
N LYS A 20 3.57 -30.17 67.77
CA LYS A 20 3.81 -28.90 67.09
C LYS A 20 3.68 -29.07 65.57
N ASP A 21 2.73 -28.37 64.97
CA ASP A 21 2.51 -28.34 63.53
C ASP A 21 3.71 -27.71 62.80
N HIS A 22 4.73 -28.52 62.51
CA HIS A 22 5.71 -28.18 61.47
C HIS A 22 5.04 -28.03 60.10
N HIS A 23 3.80 -28.52 59.95
CA HIS A 23 3.01 -28.35 58.73
C HIS A 23 2.38 -26.96 58.57
N GLN A 24 2.17 -26.19 59.65
CA GLN A 24 1.77 -24.78 59.51
C GLN A 24 2.96 -23.87 59.20
N ASP A 25 4.17 -24.22 59.62
CA ASP A 25 5.38 -23.52 59.20
C ASP A 25 5.78 -23.89 57.77
N ASP A 26 5.57 -25.13 57.34
CA ASP A 26 5.79 -25.51 55.94
C ASP A 26 4.67 -25.05 55.00
N LEU A 27 3.41 -24.97 55.46
CA LEU A 27 2.35 -24.28 54.72
C LEU A 27 2.47 -22.76 54.79
N LYS A 28 3.11 -22.18 55.81
CA LYS A 28 3.52 -20.76 55.78
C LYS A 28 4.71 -20.54 54.86
N LYS A 29 5.66 -21.48 54.76
CA LYS A 29 6.79 -21.44 53.80
C LYS A 29 6.36 -21.74 52.37
N GLN A 30 5.37 -22.61 52.15
CA GLN A 30 4.79 -22.89 50.83
C GLN A 30 3.70 -21.89 50.42
N LYS A 31 2.99 -21.24 51.35
CA LYS A 31 2.16 -20.04 51.08
C LYS A 31 2.96 -18.73 51.10
N GLN A 32 4.29 -18.81 51.27
CA GLN A 32 5.20 -17.69 50.97
C GLN A 32 5.67 -17.68 49.51
N PHE A 33 5.27 -18.67 48.71
CA PHE A 33 5.37 -18.64 47.27
C PHE A 33 4.07 -18.13 46.64
N VAL A 34 4.24 -17.26 45.65
CA VAL A 34 3.23 -16.50 44.90
C VAL A 34 2.67 -15.27 45.63
N LYS A 35 3.56 -14.34 45.97
CA LYS A 35 3.36 -12.99 45.43
C LYS A 35 4.19 -12.90 44.16
N PRO A 36 3.60 -12.59 43.00
CA PRO A 36 4.41 -12.25 41.83
C PRO A 36 5.26 -11.06 42.25
N ALA A 37 6.58 -11.26 42.32
CA ALA A 37 7.51 -10.15 42.29
C ALA A 37 7.33 -9.56 40.90
N ALA A 38 6.37 -8.65 40.81
CA ALA A 38 6.12 -7.79 39.68
C ALA A 38 7.46 -7.31 39.14
N CYS A 39 7.53 -7.13 37.83
CA CYS A 39 8.46 -6.24 37.18
C CYS A 39 8.87 -5.10 38.13
N GLU A 40 10.02 -5.23 38.80
CA GLU A 40 10.94 -4.11 38.86
C GLU A 40 11.54 -4.01 37.46
N ALA A 41 10.67 -3.60 36.53
CA ALA A 41 11.12 -2.62 35.61
C ALA A 41 11.82 -1.54 36.46
N ASN A 42 12.85 -0.92 35.92
CA ASN A 42 12.95 0.51 36.18
C ASN A 42 11.77 1.24 35.50
N SER A 43 10.53 0.77 35.70
CA SER A 43 9.34 1.55 36.03
C SER A 43 9.45 2.11 37.46
N SER A 44 10.45 1.68 38.23
CA SER A 44 11.17 2.66 39.02
C SER A 44 11.96 3.54 38.01
N GLY A 45 11.48 4.70 37.59
CA GLY A 45 11.39 5.79 38.56
C GLY A 45 12.08 5.37 39.86
N SER A 46 13.42 5.11 39.86
CA SER A 46 14.20 4.76 41.07
C SER A 46 13.53 5.45 42.23
N SER A 47 13.33 4.88 43.42
CA SER A 47 12.70 5.67 44.50
C SER A 47 13.33 7.07 44.60
N LYS A 48 14.59 7.21 44.17
CA LYS A 48 15.27 8.44 43.77
C LYS A 48 14.77 9.15 42.49
N ASP A 49 14.67 8.55 41.30
CA ASP A 49 14.07 9.18 40.09
C ASP A 49 12.58 9.53 40.26
N ALA A 50 11.78 8.71 40.94
CA ALA A 50 10.39 9.04 41.30
C ALA A 50 10.35 10.13 42.38
N PHE A 51 11.24 10.09 43.38
CA PHE A 51 11.39 11.18 44.34
C PHE A 51 11.90 12.46 43.67
N ILE A 52 12.79 12.38 42.68
CA ILE A 52 13.30 13.53 41.91
C ILE A 52 12.19 14.06 41.01
N ALA A 53 11.45 13.21 40.31
CA ALA A 53 10.28 13.63 39.53
C ALA A 53 9.21 14.26 40.43
N LEU A 54 8.92 13.67 41.60
CA LEU A 54 7.99 14.23 42.58
C LEU A 54 8.52 15.54 43.20
N ALA A 55 9.82 15.64 43.46
CA ALA A 55 10.46 16.84 43.94
C ALA A 55 10.45 17.93 42.86
N LEU A 56 10.70 17.60 41.59
CA LEU A 56 10.62 18.52 40.46
C LEU A 56 9.18 18.98 40.22
N PHE A 57 8.20 18.09 40.36
CA PHE A 57 6.78 18.43 40.37
C PHE A 57 6.46 19.38 41.54
N ALA A 58 6.90 19.05 42.76
CA ALA A 58 6.71 19.87 43.94
C ALA A 58 7.39 21.25 43.84
N VAL A 59 8.54 21.33 43.18
CA VAL A 59 9.24 22.59 42.85
C VAL A 59 8.47 23.38 41.80
N SER A 60 7.85 22.72 40.81
CA SER A 60 7.07 23.38 39.77
C SER A 60 5.77 24.00 40.29
N LEU A 61 5.15 23.43 41.34
CA LEU A 61 3.89 23.92 41.91
C LEU A 61 3.94 25.39 42.36
N PRO A 62 4.84 25.83 43.28
CA PRO A 62 4.89 27.23 43.69
C PRO A 62 5.33 28.18 42.58
N ILE A 63 5.99 27.67 41.52
CA ILE A 63 6.41 28.49 40.37
C ILE A 63 5.23 28.74 39.44
N ARG A 64 4.51 27.68 39.06
CA ARG A 64 3.39 27.75 38.11
C ARG A 64 2.12 28.30 38.76
N PHE A 65 1.87 28.05 40.05
CA PHE A 65 0.70 28.58 40.76
C PHE A 65 0.93 29.94 41.43
N LYS A 66 2.14 30.52 41.31
CA LYS A 66 2.42 31.85 41.87
C LYS A 66 1.43 32.86 41.32
N SER A 67 0.72 33.52 42.23
CA SER A 67 -0.23 34.60 41.93
C SER A 67 -1.21 34.25 40.79
N LEU A 68 -1.76 33.03 40.75
CA LEU A 68 -2.62 32.57 39.64
C LEU A 68 -3.92 33.41 39.48
N SER A 69 -4.38 34.02 40.59
CA SER A 69 -5.48 34.98 40.59
C SER A 69 -5.14 36.35 40.00
N TYR A 70 -3.86 36.62 39.73
CA TYR A 70 -3.40 37.87 39.14
C TYR A 70 -2.78 37.60 37.75
N PRO A 71 -3.22 38.34 36.70
CA PRO A 71 -4.23 39.41 36.70
C PRO A 71 -5.66 38.87 36.86
N ASP A 72 -6.52 39.57 37.59
CA ASP A 72 -7.95 39.24 37.77
C ASP A 72 -8.84 39.72 36.61
N GLN A 73 -8.22 39.90 35.45
CA GLN A 73 -8.82 40.37 34.22
C GLN A 73 -8.62 39.33 33.11
N VAL A 74 -9.50 39.37 32.12
CA VAL A 74 -9.37 38.58 30.89
C VAL A 74 -8.11 39.03 30.15
N VAL A 75 -7.26 38.08 29.76
CA VAL A 75 -6.03 38.38 29.00
C VAL A 75 -6.09 37.85 27.58
N PHE A 76 -5.03 38.08 26.81
CA PHE A 76 -4.89 37.63 25.43
C PHE A 76 -5.27 36.14 25.26
N ASP A 77 -6.07 35.86 24.22
CA ASP A 77 -6.67 34.56 23.89
C ASP A 77 -7.62 33.90 24.92
N GLU A 78 -7.63 34.34 26.20
CA GLU A 78 -8.70 33.96 27.14
C GLU A 78 -10.07 34.47 26.67
N VAL A 79 -10.07 35.59 25.93
CA VAL A 79 -11.26 36.12 25.23
C VAL A 79 -11.92 35.09 24.32
N HIS A 80 -11.11 34.26 23.66
CA HIS A 80 -11.59 33.25 22.73
C HIS A 80 -11.88 31.94 23.46
N PHE A 81 -10.88 31.37 24.14
CA PHE A 81 -11.02 30.03 24.73
C PHE A 81 -11.92 30.01 25.96
N GLY A 82 -11.95 31.08 26.74
CA GLY A 82 -12.92 31.27 27.83
C GLY A 82 -14.36 31.35 27.30
N GLN A 83 -14.59 32.14 26.25
CA GLN A 83 -15.90 32.24 25.62
C GLN A 83 -16.38 30.91 25.03
N GLN A 84 -15.47 30.19 24.37
CA GLN A 84 -15.77 28.88 23.78
C GLN A 84 -16.09 27.83 24.85
N ALA A 85 -15.40 27.88 26.00
CA ALA A 85 -15.78 27.07 27.16
C ALA A 85 -17.19 27.41 27.67
N SER A 86 -17.57 28.69 27.69
CA SER A 86 -18.95 29.12 28.01
C SER A 86 -19.99 28.58 27.03
N TYR A 87 -19.67 28.51 25.74
CA TYR A 87 -20.56 27.93 24.73
C TYR A 87 -20.82 26.45 24.95
N TYR A 88 -19.83 25.67 25.42
CA TYR A 88 -20.06 24.28 25.81
C TYR A 88 -20.99 24.16 27.02
N ILE A 89 -20.83 25.00 28.04
CA ILE A 89 -21.69 24.97 29.25
C ILE A 89 -23.12 25.41 28.92
N THR A 90 -23.27 26.43 28.08
CA THR A 90 -24.57 26.95 27.64
C THR A 90 -25.19 26.17 26.47
N ARG A 91 -24.48 25.16 25.95
CA ARG A 91 -24.87 24.33 24.79
C ARG A 91 -25.18 25.14 23.52
N LYS A 92 -24.43 26.21 23.30
CA LYS A 92 -24.51 27.03 22.09
C LYS A 92 -23.48 26.54 21.07
N PHE A 93 -23.91 26.37 19.83
CA PHE A 93 -23.00 26.04 18.73
C PHE A 93 -22.12 27.25 18.39
N TYR A 94 -20.87 27.00 18.03
CA TYR A 94 -19.92 28.00 17.58
C TYR A 94 -18.94 27.36 16.58
N PHE A 95 -18.33 28.20 15.74
CA PHE A 95 -17.25 27.80 14.86
C PHE A 95 -15.91 28.28 15.42
N ASP A 96 -14.88 27.45 15.31
CA ASP A 96 -13.51 27.82 15.65
C ASP A 96 -12.53 27.00 14.80
N VAL A 97 -11.36 27.56 14.55
CA VAL A 97 -10.30 26.92 13.74
C VAL A 97 -9.63 25.75 14.45
N HIS A 98 -9.69 25.68 15.79
CA HIS A 98 -9.02 24.65 16.58
C HIS A 98 -9.97 23.50 16.98
N PRO A 99 -9.47 22.25 17.09
CA PRO A 99 -10.25 21.11 17.57
C PRO A 99 -10.86 21.30 18.98
N PRO A 100 -11.97 20.61 19.32
CA PRO A 100 -12.81 20.94 20.48
C PRO A 100 -12.29 20.47 21.85
N LEU A 101 -11.40 19.48 21.91
CA LEU A 101 -11.11 18.74 23.14
C LEU A 101 -10.61 19.59 24.32
N ALA A 102 -9.63 20.46 24.11
CA ALA A 102 -9.08 21.31 25.17
C ALA A 102 -10.12 22.29 25.72
N LYS A 103 -10.99 22.80 24.84
CA LYS A 103 -12.08 23.73 25.18
C LYS A 103 -13.19 23.03 25.96
N MET A 104 -13.47 21.77 25.63
CA MET A 104 -14.37 20.92 26.41
C MET A 104 -13.82 20.61 27.80
N LEU A 105 -12.50 20.43 27.95
CA LEU A 105 -11.85 20.21 29.27
C LEU A 105 -11.89 21.47 30.15
N MET A 106 -11.66 22.65 29.56
CA MET A 106 -11.84 23.94 30.23
C MET A 106 -13.30 24.12 30.68
N ALA A 107 -14.26 23.81 29.81
CA ALA A 107 -15.69 23.85 30.13
C ALA A 107 -16.06 22.86 31.24
N LEU A 108 -15.48 21.65 31.24
CA LEU A 108 -15.69 20.64 32.28
C LEU A 108 -15.20 21.14 33.65
N VAL A 109 -14.00 21.70 33.72
CA VAL A 109 -13.46 22.24 34.98
C VAL A 109 -14.22 23.48 35.43
N GLY A 110 -14.59 24.37 34.50
CA GLY A 110 -15.49 25.48 34.80
C GLY A 110 -16.82 25.00 35.39
N TRP A 111 -17.46 24.01 34.77
CA TRP A 111 -18.73 23.44 35.21
C TRP A 111 -18.64 22.78 36.59
N ILE A 112 -17.57 21.99 36.86
CA ILE A 112 -17.31 21.40 38.18
C ILE A 112 -17.11 22.49 39.25
N ALA A 113 -16.48 23.61 38.89
CA ALA A 113 -16.27 24.75 39.78
C ALA A 113 -17.50 25.66 39.92
N GLY A 114 -18.65 25.28 39.36
CA GLY A 114 -19.92 26.01 39.49
C GLY A 114 -20.12 27.13 38.47
N TYR A 115 -19.32 27.18 37.39
CA TYR A 115 -19.50 28.15 36.33
C TYR A 115 -20.75 27.85 35.49
N ASN A 116 -21.59 28.85 35.27
CA ASN A 116 -22.85 28.73 34.53
C ASN A 116 -22.75 29.19 33.06
N GLY A 117 -21.56 29.60 32.59
CA GLY A 117 -21.32 30.01 31.21
C GLY A 117 -21.95 31.35 30.81
N GLN A 118 -22.41 32.17 31.77
CA GLN A 118 -23.10 33.44 31.48
C GLN A 118 -22.17 34.66 31.38
N PHE A 119 -20.87 34.51 31.68
CA PHE A 119 -19.91 35.59 31.54
C PHE A 119 -19.41 35.69 30.10
N ASP A 120 -19.33 36.92 29.60
CA ASP A 120 -19.03 37.25 28.21
C ASP A 120 -17.59 37.78 28.11
N PHE A 121 -16.70 36.99 27.50
CA PHE A 121 -15.26 37.27 27.45
C PHE A 121 -14.88 38.20 26.27
N LYS A 122 -15.64 39.26 26.02
CA LYS A 122 -15.52 40.08 24.79
C LYS A 122 -14.24 40.91 24.70
N GLU A 123 -13.75 41.45 25.81
CA GLU A 123 -12.67 42.42 25.81
C GLU A 123 -11.53 42.03 26.76
N ILE A 124 -10.29 42.11 26.27
CA ILE A 124 -9.08 41.99 27.09
C ILE A 124 -9.09 43.13 28.12
N GLY A 125 -8.82 42.81 29.38
CA GLY A 125 -8.90 43.75 30.50
C GLY A 125 -10.22 43.71 31.28
N SER A 126 -11.21 42.95 30.81
CA SER A 126 -12.49 42.78 31.55
C SER A 126 -12.25 42.10 32.89
N GLU A 127 -12.69 42.71 33.99
CA GLU A 127 -12.57 42.13 35.33
C GLU A 127 -13.48 40.90 35.48
N TYR A 128 -12.94 39.83 36.07
CA TYR A 128 -13.71 38.62 36.35
C TYR A 128 -14.61 38.82 37.58
N PRO A 129 -15.94 38.66 37.46
CA PRO A 129 -16.82 38.69 38.61
C PRO A 129 -16.64 37.43 39.47
N SER A 130 -17.06 37.51 40.73
CA SER A 130 -16.95 36.40 41.70
C SER A 130 -17.68 35.11 41.28
N SER A 131 -18.58 35.20 40.29
CA SER A 131 -19.29 34.06 39.69
C SER A 131 -18.47 33.26 38.68
N VAL A 132 -17.34 33.79 38.20
CA VAL A 132 -16.47 33.10 37.23
C VAL A 132 -15.30 32.46 37.97
N PRO A 133 -15.19 31.12 38.00
CA PRO A 133 -14.07 30.44 38.65
C PRO A 133 -12.81 30.43 37.75
N TYR A 134 -12.41 31.59 37.23
CA TYR A 134 -11.27 31.73 36.29
C TYR A 134 -9.96 31.20 36.88
N THR A 135 -9.75 31.35 38.20
CA THR A 135 -8.59 30.82 38.91
C THR A 135 -8.52 29.30 38.87
N THR A 136 -9.67 28.62 38.90
CA THR A 136 -9.77 27.15 38.83
C THR A 136 -9.57 26.66 37.40
N ILE A 137 -10.10 27.39 36.41
CA ILE A 137 -9.91 27.09 34.99
C ILE A 137 -8.44 27.28 34.59
N ARG A 138 -7.80 28.39 34.99
CA ARG A 138 -6.34 28.60 34.87
C ARG A 138 -5.54 27.54 35.62
N GLY A 139 -6.08 27.04 36.74
CA GLY A 139 -5.48 25.98 37.54
C GLY A 139 -5.29 24.67 36.77
N LEU A 140 -6.16 24.37 35.79
CA LEU A 140 -6.03 23.19 34.94
C LEU A 140 -4.81 23.31 34.01
N GLY A 141 -4.66 24.43 33.32
CA GLY A 141 -3.47 24.72 32.50
C GLY A 141 -2.20 24.70 33.33
N ALA A 142 -2.23 25.32 34.52
CA ALA A 142 -1.07 25.39 35.41
C ALA A 142 -0.67 24.02 35.93
N LEU A 143 -1.66 23.17 36.26
CA LEU A 143 -1.45 21.78 36.69
C LEU A 143 -0.85 20.92 35.58
N LEU A 144 -1.37 21.01 34.36
CA LEU A 144 -0.80 20.31 33.19
C LEU A 144 0.63 20.80 32.91
N GLY A 145 0.87 22.10 33.02
CA GLY A 145 2.22 22.67 32.95
C GLY A 145 3.18 22.17 34.03
N CYS A 146 2.69 21.93 35.25
CA CYS A 146 3.47 21.28 36.31
C CYS A 146 3.82 19.83 35.97
N LEU A 147 2.93 19.09 35.29
CA LEU A 147 3.15 17.70 34.89
C LEU A 147 4.15 17.55 33.73
N VAL A 148 4.30 18.58 32.89
CA VAL A 148 5.31 18.60 31.82
C VAL A 148 6.75 18.56 32.37
N VAL A 149 7.00 19.15 33.54
CA VAL A 149 8.33 19.21 34.18
C VAL A 149 8.88 17.82 34.58
N PRO A 150 8.19 17.01 35.41
CA PRO A 150 8.62 15.64 35.70
C PRO A 150 8.53 14.74 34.47
N LEU A 151 7.64 15.02 33.51
CA LEU A 151 7.58 14.26 32.27
C LEU A 151 8.86 14.48 31.44
N ALA A 152 9.34 15.71 31.29
CA ALA A 152 10.59 15.99 30.60
C ALA A 152 11.80 15.31 31.26
N TYR A 153 11.82 15.29 32.61
CA TYR A 153 12.78 14.49 33.37
C TYR A 153 12.68 13.01 32.96
N LEU A 154 11.49 12.43 33.04
CA LEU A 154 11.26 11.02 32.72
C LEU A 154 11.54 10.68 31.26
N THR A 155 11.29 11.59 30.32
CA THR A 155 11.63 11.42 28.90
C THR A 155 13.13 11.27 28.71
N ILE A 156 13.94 12.16 29.31
CA ILE A 156 15.40 12.06 29.26
C ILE A 156 15.91 10.83 30.01
N ARG A 157 15.24 10.43 31.11
CA ARG A 157 15.59 9.20 31.85
C ARG A 157 15.23 7.92 31.09
N ASN A 158 14.10 7.91 30.38
CA ASN A 158 13.61 6.79 29.56
C ASN A 158 14.41 6.67 28.25
N ALA A 159 14.92 7.80 27.74
CA ALA A 159 15.93 7.84 26.67
C ALA A 159 17.33 7.37 27.15
N GLY A 160 17.47 6.92 28.40
CA GLY A 160 18.68 6.30 28.92
C GLY A 160 19.75 7.27 29.45
N HIS A 161 19.49 8.58 29.46
CA HIS A 161 20.47 9.58 29.91
C HIS A 161 20.57 9.68 31.45
N SER A 162 21.65 10.31 31.92
CA SER A 162 21.94 10.44 33.35
C SER A 162 20.88 11.26 34.12
N ARG A 163 20.80 11.04 35.44
CA ARG A 163 19.90 11.80 36.35
C ARG A 163 20.17 13.29 36.35
N ILE A 164 21.44 13.67 36.21
CA ILE A 164 21.87 15.07 36.19
C ILE A 164 21.38 15.72 34.90
N ALA A 165 21.55 15.05 33.75
CA ALA A 165 21.03 15.53 32.48
C ALA A 165 19.51 15.70 32.51
N GLY A 166 18.77 14.68 32.98
CA GLY A 166 17.32 14.77 33.13
C GLY A 166 16.89 15.89 34.08
N ALA A 167 17.58 16.06 35.22
CA ALA A 167 17.26 17.12 36.18
C ALA A 167 17.54 18.52 35.61
N ILE A 168 18.64 18.71 34.89
CA ILE A 168 18.95 19.98 34.22
C ILE A 168 17.90 20.30 33.17
N THR A 169 17.51 19.34 32.32
CA THR A 169 16.45 19.53 31.31
C THR A 169 15.12 19.89 31.96
N ALA A 170 14.74 19.19 33.02
CA ALA A 170 13.50 19.47 33.74
C ALA A 170 13.54 20.84 34.44
N LEU A 171 14.67 21.23 35.03
CA LEU A 171 14.84 22.56 35.61
C LEU A 171 14.81 23.66 34.55
N ALA A 172 15.43 23.44 33.38
CA ALA A 172 15.35 24.37 32.27
C ALA A 172 13.89 24.61 31.85
N ILE A 173 13.10 23.55 31.69
CA ILE A 173 11.66 23.64 31.38
C ILE A 173 10.85 24.23 32.55
N CYS A 174 11.24 23.94 33.80
CA CYS A 174 10.58 24.45 34.99
C CYS A 174 10.72 25.98 35.11
N PHE A 175 11.90 26.52 34.76
CA PHE A 175 12.26 27.93 34.84
C PHE A 175 12.18 28.68 33.49
N GLU A 176 11.53 28.10 32.48
CA GLU A 176 11.34 28.73 31.18
C GLU A 176 10.11 29.66 31.19
N ASN A 177 10.34 30.97 31.10
CA ASN A 177 9.33 32.01 31.27
C ASN A 177 8.22 31.94 30.21
N GLY A 178 8.54 31.57 28.97
CA GLY A 178 7.54 31.44 27.91
C GLY A 178 6.52 30.35 28.23
N LEU A 179 7.02 29.17 28.64
CA LEU A 179 6.16 28.06 29.06
C LEU A 179 5.38 28.38 30.34
N ILE A 180 5.98 29.07 31.31
CA ILE A 180 5.31 29.49 32.55
C ILE A 180 4.13 30.42 32.24
N THR A 181 4.36 31.40 31.35
CA THR A 181 3.35 32.39 30.97
C THR A 181 2.19 31.72 30.23
N ASN A 182 2.50 30.86 29.27
CA ASN A 182 1.49 30.14 28.50
C ASN A 182 0.64 29.20 29.40
N ASN A 183 1.28 28.43 30.28
CA ASN A 183 0.58 27.45 31.10
C ASN A 183 -0.25 28.02 32.25
N ARG A 184 -0.14 29.32 32.57
CA ARG A 184 -0.88 29.94 33.68
C ARG A 184 -2.23 30.51 33.29
N LEU A 185 -2.52 30.61 32.00
CA LEU A 185 -3.70 31.29 31.46
C LEU A 185 -4.68 30.27 30.86
N ILE A 186 -5.89 30.71 30.51
CA ILE A 186 -6.89 29.87 29.81
C ILE A 186 -6.51 29.76 28.33
N LEU A 187 -5.43 29.01 28.04
CA LEU A 187 -4.88 28.82 26.70
C LEU A 187 -4.86 27.33 26.30
N LEU A 188 -4.82 27.04 24.99
CA LEU A 188 -4.87 25.67 24.48
C LEU A 188 -3.53 24.93 24.55
N ASP A 189 -2.39 25.64 24.55
CA ASP A 189 -1.09 25.01 24.28
C ASP A 189 -0.61 24.10 25.42
N SER A 190 -1.04 24.34 26.67
CA SER A 190 -0.73 23.45 27.80
C SER A 190 -1.35 22.06 27.65
N TYR A 191 -2.50 21.97 26.97
CA TYR A 191 -3.19 20.71 26.68
C TYR A 191 -2.57 20.00 25.48
N LEU A 192 -2.01 20.78 24.55
CA LEU A 192 -1.38 20.31 23.33
C LEU A 192 -0.11 19.48 23.62
N VAL A 193 0.76 19.92 24.53
CA VAL A 193 2.08 19.30 24.82
C VAL A 193 2.02 17.80 25.22
N TRP A 194 0.95 17.34 25.85
CA TRP A 194 0.77 15.91 26.20
C TRP A 194 0.30 15.05 25.03
N TRP A 195 -0.75 15.49 24.33
CA TRP A 195 -1.31 14.78 23.18
C TRP A 195 -0.39 14.82 21.96
N ILE A 196 0.51 15.81 21.88
CA ILE A 196 1.50 15.96 20.81
C ILE A 196 2.28 14.66 20.59
N TRP A 197 2.78 13.95 21.61
CA TRP A 197 3.65 12.79 21.35
C TRP A 197 2.90 11.57 20.78
N LEU A 198 1.70 11.32 21.28
CA LEU A 198 0.82 10.26 20.75
C LEU A 198 0.30 10.64 19.35
N LEU A 199 -0.05 11.91 19.16
CA LEU A 199 -0.46 12.47 17.87
C LEU A 199 0.68 12.41 16.85
N LEU A 200 1.89 12.86 17.19
CA LEU A 200 3.07 12.81 16.34
C LEU A 200 3.46 11.37 16.00
N THR A 201 3.27 10.43 16.93
CA THR A 201 3.48 9.00 16.63
C THR A 201 2.43 8.52 15.62
N GLY A 202 1.15 8.82 15.83
CA GLY A 202 0.09 8.44 14.87
C GLY A 202 0.22 9.14 13.51
N VAL A 203 0.63 10.40 13.48
CA VAL A 203 0.94 11.14 12.26
C VAL A 203 2.15 10.54 11.55
N GLY A 204 3.24 10.29 12.27
CA GLY A 204 4.44 9.66 11.71
C GLY A 204 4.16 8.26 11.14
N LEU A 205 3.33 7.47 11.82
CA LEU A 205 2.88 6.17 11.33
C LEU A 205 2.00 6.30 10.09
N GLY A 206 1.04 7.24 10.07
CA GLY A 206 0.20 7.51 8.91
C GLY A 206 1.02 7.94 7.69
N CYS A 207 1.93 8.91 7.86
CA CYS A 207 2.82 9.36 6.80
C CYS A 207 3.74 8.23 6.31
N ALA A 208 4.28 7.39 7.20
CA ALA A 208 5.12 6.26 6.79
C ALA A 208 4.33 5.25 5.94
N PHE A 209 3.08 4.94 6.33
CA PHE A 209 2.22 4.04 5.58
C PHE A 209 1.79 4.63 4.22
N SER A 210 1.41 5.92 4.19
CA SER A 210 1.07 6.64 2.95
C SER A 210 2.25 6.79 1.99
N SER A 211 3.48 6.75 2.49
CA SER A 211 4.69 6.90 1.66
C SER A 211 5.07 5.58 0.98
N LYS A 212 4.98 4.45 1.69
CA LYS A 212 5.26 3.11 1.17
C LYS A 212 4.61 2.05 2.07
N TRP A 213 4.09 0.97 1.50
CA TRP A 213 3.46 -0.12 2.27
C TRP A 213 4.38 -0.82 3.28
N VAL A 214 5.70 -0.70 3.14
CA VAL A 214 6.68 -1.11 4.17
C VAL A 214 6.43 -0.39 5.52
N GLY A 215 5.79 0.79 5.50
CA GLY A 215 5.32 1.49 6.70
C GLY A 215 4.34 0.68 7.56
N ILE A 216 3.62 -0.30 6.98
CA ILE A 216 2.80 -1.25 7.74
C ILE A 216 3.65 -2.01 8.76
N PHE A 217 4.90 -2.37 8.44
CA PHE A 217 5.78 -3.05 9.39
C PHE A 217 6.20 -2.15 10.55
N THR A 218 6.28 -0.84 10.33
CA THR A 218 6.50 0.14 11.41
C THR A 218 5.27 0.23 12.30
N MET A 219 4.07 0.28 11.69
CA MET A 219 2.80 0.21 12.41
C MET A 219 2.67 -1.09 13.21
N ALA A 220 3.06 -2.24 12.65
CA ALA A 220 3.07 -3.53 13.33
C ALA A 220 4.04 -3.55 14.51
N THR A 221 5.23 -2.96 14.36
CA THR A 221 6.24 -2.87 15.44
C THR A 221 5.70 -2.08 16.64
N VAL A 222 5.14 -0.89 16.38
CA VAL A 222 4.50 -0.07 17.41
C VAL A 222 3.24 -0.75 17.95
N GLY A 223 2.49 -1.44 17.10
CA GLY A 223 1.29 -2.20 17.42
C GLY A 223 1.57 -3.33 18.42
N VAL A 224 2.57 -4.18 18.17
CA VAL A 224 2.98 -5.26 19.08
C VAL A 224 3.46 -4.70 20.42
N SER A 225 4.24 -3.61 20.41
CA SER A 225 4.66 -2.92 21.64
C SER A 225 3.45 -2.38 22.43
N THR A 226 2.47 -1.82 21.73
CA THR A 226 1.22 -1.32 22.32
C THR A 226 0.38 -2.46 22.87
N LEU A 227 0.26 -3.58 22.16
CA LEU A 227 -0.44 -4.77 22.64
C LEU A 227 0.20 -5.34 23.90
N LYS A 228 1.54 -5.41 23.95
CA LYS A 228 2.28 -5.78 25.16
C LYS A 228 1.96 -4.84 26.33
N HIS A 229 2.00 -3.53 26.12
CA HIS A 229 1.65 -2.56 27.16
C HIS A 229 0.18 -2.68 27.60
N LEU A 230 -0.75 -2.87 26.65
CA LEU A 230 -2.16 -3.08 26.97
C LEU A 230 -2.38 -4.37 27.76
N TRP A 231 -1.64 -5.42 27.45
CA TRP A 231 -1.64 -6.70 28.18
C TRP A 231 -1.16 -6.50 29.63
N GLU A 232 -0.08 -5.75 29.84
CA GLU A 232 0.42 -5.40 31.17
C GLU A 232 -0.60 -4.55 31.96
N ILE A 233 -1.23 -3.57 31.30
CA ILE A 233 -2.28 -2.71 31.89
C ILE A 233 -3.57 -3.51 32.15
N LEU A 234 -3.84 -4.60 31.41
CA LEU A 234 -4.98 -5.47 31.66
C LEU A 234 -4.86 -6.18 33.02
N GLY A 235 -3.63 -6.45 33.47
CA GLY A 235 -3.34 -6.97 34.80
C GLY A 235 -3.49 -5.95 35.94
N ASP A 236 -3.57 -4.65 35.64
CA ASP A 236 -3.72 -3.60 36.64
C ASP A 236 -5.20 -3.23 36.85
N VAL A 237 -5.76 -3.74 37.96
CA VAL A 237 -7.14 -3.47 38.41
C VAL A 237 -7.42 -2.00 38.76
N ARG A 238 -6.40 -1.12 38.75
CA ARG A 238 -6.55 0.30 39.10
C ARG A 238 -6.85 1.20 37.90
N VAL A 239 -6.71 0.71 36.66
CA VAL A 239 -6.81 1.53 35.45
C VAL A 239 -8.23 1.52 34.88
N THR A 240 -8.79 2.70 34.61
CA THR A 240 -10.14 2.88 34.06
C THR A 240 -10.22 2.45 32.58
N LYS A 241 -11.39 1.95 32.15
CA LYS A 241 -11.63 1.46 30.76
C LYS A 241 -11.43 2.54 29.68
N VAL A 242 -11.56 3.83 30.02
CA VAL A 242 -11.51 4.96 29.08
C VAL A 242 -10.10 5.19 28.53
N THR A 243 -9.06 5.02 29.35
CA THR A 243 -7.65 5.19 28.93
C THR A 243 -7.25 4.17 27.87
N LYS A 244 -7.81 2.94 27.93
CA LYS A 244 -7.54 1.86 26.96
C LYS A 244 -8.11 2.17 25.57
N LYS A 245 -9.29 2.82 25.51
CA LYS A 245 -9.97 3.19 24.25
C LYS A 245 -9.25 4.32 23.50
N ASN A 246 -8.74 5.32 24.22
CA ASN A 246 -8.13 6.50 23.60
C ASN A 246 -6.74 6.20 23.00
N VAL A 247 -5.97 5.27 23.57
CA VAL A 247 -4.68 4.83 23.01
C VAL A 247 -4.86 4.08 21.69
N LEU A 248 -5.85 3.19 21.62
CA LEU A 248 -6.16 2.44 20.40
C LEU A 248 -6.69 3.37 19.28
N ALA A 249 -7.50 4.36 19.63
CA ALA A 249 -8.01 5.34 18.67
C ALA A 249 -6.88 6.13 17.98
N CYS A 250 -5.88 6.62 18.72
CA CYS A 250 -4.80 7.41 18.14
C CYS A 250 -3.72 6.60 17.40
N LEU A 251 -3.61 5.29 17.65
CA LEU A 251 -2.59 4.44 17.01
C LEU A 251 -3.13 3.59 15.85
N CYS A 252 -4.44 3.53 15.66
CA CYS A 252 -5.06 2.85 14.50
C CYS A 252 -5.90 3.80 13.63
N ILE A 253 -6.82 4.56 14.23
CA ILE A 253 -7.76 5.40 13.44
C ILE A 253 -7.01 6.57 12.79
N LEU A 254 -6.10 7.22 13.53
CA LEU A 254 -5.38 8.37 13.02
C LEU A 254 -4.46 8.03 11.82
N PRO A 255 -3.58 7.00 11.87
CA PRO A 255 -2.81 6.60 10.69
C PRO A 255 -3.67 6.25 9.48
N ILE A 256 -4.76 5.50 9.68
CA ILE A 256 -5.70 5.13 8.60
C ILE A 256 -6.37 6.38 8.02
N SER A 257 -6.78 7.33 8.86
CA SER A 257 -7.40 8.58 8.39
C SER A 257 -6.44 9.43 7.55
N ILE A 258 -5.15 9.46 7.90
CA ILE A 258 -4.12 10.15 7.12
C ILE A 258 -3.93 9.45 5.77
N TYR A 259 -3.87 8.12 5.78
CA TYR A 259 -3.78 7.31 4.56
C TYR A 259 -4.93 7.60 3.60
N VAL A 260 -6.17 7.51 4.08
CA VAL A 260 -7.36 7.82 3.29
C VAL A 260 -7.36 9.29 2.83
N ALA A 261 -6.95 10.23 3.68
CA ALA A 261 -6.84 11.64 3.32
C ALA A 261 -5.78 11.91 2.24
N THR A 262 -4.65 11.19 2.25
CA THR A 262 -3.63 11.28 1.19
C THR A 262 -4.19 10.84 -0.15
N PHE A 263 -4.93 9.72 -0.21
CA PHE A 263 -5.57 9.27 -1.44
C PHE A 263 -6.72 10.16 -1.88
N TYR A 264 -7.46 10.75 -0.95
CA TYR A 264 -8.45 11.78 -1.27
C TYR A 264 -7.80 12.99 -1.94
N ALA A 265 -6.67 13.47 -1.38
CA ALA A 265 -5.88 14.54 -1.99
C ALA A 265 -5.30 14.12 -3.35
N HIS A 266 -4.83 12.88 -3.48
CA HIS A 266 -4.31 12.33 -4.74
C HIS A 266 -5.34 12.43 -5.88
N PHE A 267 -6.55 11.89 -5.68
CA PHE A 267 -7.63 12.01 -6.67
C PHE A 267 -8.13 13.45 -6.86
N ALA A 268 -8.04 14.31 -5.83
CA ALA A 268 -8.41 15.71 -5.95
C ALA A 268 -7.40 16.54 -6.75
N ILE A 269 -6.12 16.14 -6.78
CA ILE A 269 -5.05 16.82 -7.51
C ILE A 269 -4.95 16.28 -8.94
N LEU A 270 -4.95 14.95 -9.12
CA LEU A 270 -4.81 14.30 -10.42
C LEU A 270 -6.16 14.20 -11.13
N LYS A 271 -6.54 15.27 -11.81
CA LYS A 271 -7.80 15.36 -12.55
C LYS A 271 -7.64 15.27 -14.06
N ASN A 272 -6.42 15.14 -14.59
CA ASN A 272 -6.17 15.10 -16.03
C ASN A 272 -5.81 13.67 -16.43
N SER A 273 -6.15 13.29 -17.67
CA SER A 273 -5.76 12.00 -18.24
C SER A 273 -4.23 11.88 -18.37
N GLY A 274 -3.71 10.67 -18.21
CA GLY A 274 -2.31 10.33 -18.36
C GLY A 274 -2.06 8.85 -18.68
N PRO A 275 -0.79 8.42 -18.81
CA PRO A 275 -0.45 7.06 -19.24
C PRO A 275 -0.87 5.97 -18.22
N GLY A 276 -1.13 6.34 -16.96
CA GLY A 276 -1.56 5.43 -15.91
C GLY A 276 -3.07 5.14 -15.88
N ASP A 277 -3.86 5.77 -16.75
CA ASP A 277 -5.32 5.66 -16.74
C ASP A 277 -5.80 4.24 -17.04
N THR A 278 -5.04 3.49 -17.85
CA THR A 278 -5.34 2.12 -18.28
C THR A 278 -5.44 1.11 -17.12
N TYR A 279 -4.84 1.44 -15.97
CA TYR A 279 -4.93 0.63 -14.74
C TYR A 279 -6.19 0.90 -13.92
N MET A 280 -6.94 1.95 -14.27
CA MET A 280 -8.20 2.30 -13.65
C MET A 280 -9.34 1.85 -14.56
N GLU A 281 -10.50 1.54 -13.98
CA GLU A 281 -11.66 1.25 -14.83
C GLU A 281 -12.15 2.51 -15.54
N ILE A 282 -12.78 2.28 -16.68
CA ILE A 282 -13.28 3.32 -17.58
C ILE A 282 -14.20 4.31 -16.84
N GLU A 283 -15.06 3.85 -15.92
CA GLU A 283 -15.93 4.75 -15.15
C GLU A 283 -15.15 5.77 -14.32
N THR A 284 -13.94 5.42 -13.86
CA THR A 284 -13.04 6.35 -13.17
C THR A 284 -12.27 7.23 -14.15
N GLN A 285 -11.84 6.69 -15.28
CA GLN A 285 -11.16 7.44 -16.34
C GLN A 285 -12.05 8.58 -16.86
N ASN A 286 -13.36 8.36 -16.96
CA ASN A 286 -14.34 9.35 -17.41
C ASN A 286 -14.46 10.59 -16.51
N GLU A 287 -13.95 10.56 -15.26
CA GLU A 287 -13.88 11.76 -14.41
C GLU A 287 -12.66 12.64 -14.73
N LEU A 288 -11.68 12.11 -15.47
CA LEU A 288 -10.47 12.82 -15.85
C LEU A 288 -10.77 13.80 -16.99
N ARG A 289 -10.26 15.02 -16.86
CA ARG A 289 -10.24 16.04 -17.91
C ARG A 289 -9.48 15.48 -19.11
N GLY A 290 -10.12 15.56 -20.27
CA GLY A 290 -9.71 14.86 -21.50
C GLY A 290 -10.81 13.94 -22.02
N TYR A 291 -11.65 13.41 -21.12
CA TYR A 291 -12.84 12.64 -21.48
C TYR A 291 -14.10 13.50 -21.35
N ASN A 292 -14.95 13.47 -22.37
CA ASN A 292 -16.29 14.04 -22.31
C ASN A 292 -17.26 12.90 -21.97
N PRO A 293 -17.89 12.91 -20.79
CA PRO A 293 -18.85 11.87 -20.46
C PRO A 293 -20.03 11.96 -21.43
N VAL A 294 -20.36 10.83 -22.05
CA VAL A 294 -21.42 10.75 -23.06
C VAL A 294 -22.57 9.95 -22.47
N ASP A 295 -23.69 10.63 -22.30
CA ASP A 295 -24.95 9.99 -21.99
C ASP A 295 -25.44 9.24 -23.23
N THR A 296 -25.89 8.00 -23.06
CA THR A 296 -26.25 7.12 -24.18
C THR A 296 -27.72 6.75 -24.13
N PRO A 297 -28.42 6.67 -25.27
CA PRO A 297 -29.72 6.02 -25.33
C PRO A 297 -29.64 4.57 -24.82
N VAL A 298 -30.68 4.11 -24.12
CA VAL A 298 -30.75 2.73 -23.60
C VAL A 298 -31.01 1.68 -24.68
N PRO A 299 -31.99 1.82 -25.61
CA PRO A 299 -32.39 0.72 -26.47
C PRO A 299 -31.42 0.46 -27.63
N ILE A 300 -31.18 -0.82 -27.91
CA ILE A 300 -30.41 -1.28 -29.08
C ILE A 300 -31.34 -1.87 -30.14
N THR A 301 -31.25 -1.35 -31.35
CA THR A 301 -32.01 -1.81 -32.52
C THR A 301 -31.07 -2.25 -33.63
N TYR A 302 -31.58 -3.00 -34.58
CA TYR A 302 -30.83 -3.27 -35.82
C TYR A 302 -30.52 -1.93 -36.52
N GLY A 303 -29.30 -1.80 -37.04
CA GLY A 303 -28.74 -0.57 -37.61
C GLY A 303 -28.07 0.37 -36.62
N SER A 304 -28.21 0.16 -35.31
CA SER A 304 -27.51 0.96 -34.29
C SER A 304 -26.00 0.79 -34.40
N LEU A 305 -25.27 1.90 -34.24
CA LEU A 305 -23.83 1.89 -34.03
C LEU A 305 -23.58 1.74 -32.53
N ILE A 306 -22.76 0.78 -32.12
CA ILE A 306 -22.49 0.44 -30.73
C ILE A 306 -20.98 0.34 -30.47
N THR A 307 -20.58 0.65 -29.25
CA THR A 307 -19.27 0.26 -28.72
C THR A 307 -19.47 -0.87 -27.69
N ILE A 308 -18.67 -1.93 -27.80
CA ILE A 308 -18.78 -3.11 -26.93
C ILE A 308 -17.57 -3.12 -26.02
N ARG A 309 -17.78 -3.29 -24.72
CA ARG A 309 -16.74 -3.32 -23.70
C ARG A 309 -16.71 -4.67 -23.00
N HIS A 310 -15.51 -5.16 -22.73
CA HIS A 310 -15.33 -6.36 -21.93
C HIS A 310 -15.52 -6.06 -20.44
N ARG A 311 -16.20 -6.95 -19.70
CA ARG A 311 -16.59 -6.66 -18.31
C ARG A 311 -15.43 -6.85 -17.32
N GLU A 312 -14.66 -7.92 -17.49
CA GLU A 312 -13.69 -8.36 -16.48
C GLU A 312 -12.30 -7.73 -16.67
N THR A 313 -11.83 -7.62 -17.91
CA THR A 313 -10.48 -7.10 -18.18
C THR A 313 -10.48 -5.58 -18.34
N THR A 314 -9.32 -4.97 -18.07
CA THR A 314 -9.07 -3.54 -18.32
C THR A 314 -8.70 -3.25 -19.78
N GLY A 315 -8.80 -4.24 -20.68
CA GLY A 315 -8.50 -4.07 -22.10
C GLY A 315 -9.47 -3.18 -22.85
N GLY A 316 -10.61 -2.83 -22.24
CA GLY A 316 -11.52 -1.81 -22.76
C GLY A 316 -12.46 -2.34 -23.84
N TYR A 317 -12.39 -1.73 -25.02
CA TYR A 317 -13.39 -1.85 -26.08
C TYR A 317 -12.99 -2.87 -27.14
N LEU A 318 -13.98 -3.60 -27.67
CA LEU A 318 -13.81 -4.39 -28.88
C LEU A 318 -13.42 -3.47 -30.03
N HIS A 319 -12.27 -3.73 -30.61
CA HIS A 319 -11.58 -2.84 -31.53
C HIS A 319 -11.13 -3.60 -32.79
N SER A 320 -11.04 -2.90 -33.91
CA SER A 320 -10.43 -3.44 -35.13
C SER A 320 -9.82 -2.31 -35.97
N HIS A 321 -8.72 -2.58 -36.65
CA HIS A 321 -8.02 -1.60 -37.49
C HIS A 321 -7.45 -2.28 -38.73
N ALA A 322 -6.96 -1.53 -39.72
CA ALA A 322 -6.63 -2.08 -41.04
C ALA A 322 -5.43 -3.06 -41.10
N ALA A 323 -4.80 -3.37 -39.96
CA ALA A 323 -3.73 -4.36 -39.89
C ALA A 323 -4.29 -5.79 -39.87
N ASN A 324 -3.52 -6.72 -40.43
CA ASN A 324 -3.87 -8.13 -40.48
C ASN A 324 -3.01 -8.93 -39.50
N TYR A 325 -3.50 -10.08 -39.04
CA TYR A 325 -2.70 -11.02 -38.26
C TYR A 325 -1.46 -11.44 -39.06
N ALA A 326 -0.30 -11.44 -38.39
CA ALA A 326 0.95 -11.90 -39.00
C ALA A 326 0.99 -13.42 -39.16
N ASP A 327 0.39 -14.12 -38.19
CA ASP A 327 0.18 -15.56 -38.16
C ASP A 327 -1.32 -15.90 -38.29
N GLY A 328 -1.69 -17.17 -38.17
CA GLY A 328 -3.09 -17.62 -38.21
C GLY A 328 -3.72 -17.44 -39.59
N SER A 329 -4.89 -16.80 -39.65
CA SER A 329 -5.66 -16.68 -40.90
C SER A 329 -5.15 -15.59 -41.85
N GLY A 330 -4.32 -14.67 -41.36
CA GLY A 330 -3.90 -13.48 -42.11
C GLY A 330 -5.02 -12.47 -42.38
N GLN A 331 -6.16 -12.59 -41.67
CA GLN A 331 -7.30 -11.67 -41.76
C GLN A 331 -7.11 -10.43 -40.87
N GLN A 332 -8.04 -9.48 -40.94
CA GLN A 332 -7.98 -8.24 -40.17
C GLN A 332 -8.01 -8.55 -38.66
N GLN A 333 -7.16 -7.87 -37.89
CA GLN A 333 -7.07 -8.07 -36.45
C GLN A 333 -8.31 -7.55 -35.72
N VAL A 334 -8.75 -8.29 -34.71
CA VAL A 334 -9.76 -7.85 -33.74
C VAL A 334 -9.17 -7.98 -32.34
N THR A 335 -9.24 -6.91 -31.57
CA THR A 335 -8.50 -6.75 -30.32
C THR A 335 -9.33 -6.05 -29.26
N LEU A 336 -8.78 -5.94 -28.05
CA LEU A 336 -9.27 -5.04 -27.01
C LEU A 336 -8.36 -3.81 -26.92
N TYR A 337 -8.97 -2.63 -27.10
CA TYR A 337 -8.29 -1.34 -26.98
C TYR A 337 -8.83 -0.52 -25.80
N PRO A 338 -7.97 -0.05 -24.87
CA PRO A 338 -8.41 0.54 -23.61
C PRO A 338 -9.01 1.95 -23.75
N TYR A 339 -8.80 2.63 -24.87
CA TYR A 339 -9.23 4.01 -25.08
C TYR A 339 -10.44 4.10 -26.02
N ARG A 340 -11.18 5.22 -25.94
CA ARG A 340 -12.24 5.54 -26.90
C ARG A 340 -11.63 5.96 -28.23
N ASP A 341 -12.03 5.26 -29.29
CA ASP A 341 -11.52 5.45 -30.65
C ASP A 341 -12.66 5.30 -31.68
N GLU A 342 -12.49 5.87 -32.87
CA GLU A 342 -13.44 5.68 -33.98
C GLU A 342 -13.48 4.21 -34.46
N ASN A 343 -12.38 3.48 -34.28
CA ASN A 343 -12.24 2.06 -34.56
C ASN A 343 -12.88 1.14 -33.51
N ASN A 344 -13.59 1.69 -32.52
CA ASN A 344 -14.36 0.91 -31.55
C ASN A 344 -15.84 0.76 -31.95
N TRP A 345 -16.27 1.40 -33.05
CA TRP A 345 -17.67 1.43 -33.46
C TRP A 345 -18.04 0.22 -34.34
N TRP A 346 -19.08 -0.49 -33.92
CA TRP A 346 -19.66 -1.64 -34.61
C TRP A 346 -21.12 -1.37 -34.97
N ARG A 347 -21.54 -1.73 -36.18
CA ARG A 347 -22.93 -1.67 -36.62
C ARG A 347 -23.61 -3.02 -36.41
N VAL A 348 -24.75 -3.02 -35.74
CA VAL A 348 -25.54 -4.24 -35.51
C VAL A 348 -26.41 -4.54 -36.72
N LEU A 349 -26.16 -5.66 -37.39
CA LEU A 349 -26.89 -6.12 -38.56
C LEU A 349 -27.68 -7.41 -38.25
N LYS A 350 -28.79 -7.61 -38.95
CA LYS A 350 -29.59 -8.84 -38.85
C LYS A 350 -29.00 -9.96 -39.73
N ALA A 351 -28.97 -11.19 -39.24
CA ALA A 351 -28.42 -12.33 -39.98
C ALA A 351 -29.18 -12.65 -41.28
N ASP A 352 -30.51 -12.53 -41.29
CA ASP A 352 -31.38 -13.00 -42.38
C ASP A 352 -31.57 -12.03 -43.57
N VAL A 353 -30.97 -10.83 -43.54
CA VAL A 353 -31.13 -9.86 -44.63
C VAL A 353 -30.01 -10.05 -45.66
N TYR A 354 -30.36 -10.48 -46.87
CA TYR A 354 -29.50 -10.33 -48.05
C TYR A 354 -29.28 -8.83 -48.28
N GLU A 355 -28.03 -8.37 -48.35
CA GLU A 355 -27.62 -6.95 -48.38
C GLU A 355 -28.29 -6.08 -49.46
N LYS A 356 -29.03 -6.65 -50.41
CA LYS A 356 -29.78 -5.92 -51.44
C LYS A 356 -30.87 -4.99 -50.89
N ASP A 357 -31.35 -5.21 -49.66
CA ASP A 357 -32.35 -4.36 -49.00
C ASP A 357 -31.75 -3.51 -47.85
N THR A 358 -30.44 -3.26 -47.84
CA THR A 358 -29.78 -2.41 -46.82
C THR A 358 -30.22 -0.95 -46.85
N HIS A 359 -30.81 -0.49 -47.96
CA HIS A 359 -31.42 0.85 -48.04
C HIS A 359 -32.69 0.99 -47.19
N ASP A 360 -33.34 -0.11 -46.80
CA ASP A 360 -34.62 -0.12 -46.07
C ASP A 360 -34.44 -0.40 -44.55
N LEU A 361 -33.19 -0.57 -44.09
CA LEU A 361 -32.83 -0.69 -42.68
C LEU A 361 -32.36 0.64 -42.07
N LEU A 362 -32.16 1.67 -42.90
CA LEU A 362 -31.76 3.03 -42.53
C LEU A 362 -32.88 3.99 -42.94
N GLY A 363 -33.95 4.02 -42.15
CA GLY A 363 -35.19 4.74 -42.45
C GLY A 363 -35.01 6.20 -42.84
N SER A 364 -35.27 6.51 -44.12
CA SER A 364 -35.48 7.88 -44.60
C SER A 364 -36.92 8.10 -45.08
N ASP A 365 -37.71 7.03 -45.19
CA ASP A 365 -39.11 7.04 -45.57
C ASP A 365 -39.97 6.49 -44.42
N ASN A 366 -41.17 7.05 -44.23
CA ASN A 366 -42.12 6.74 -43.15
C ASN A 366 -42.68 5.29 -43.18
N ALA A 367 -41.89 4.32 -43.63
CA ALA A 367 -42.21 2.90 -43.77
C ALA A 367 -41.39 1.98 -42.82
N THR A 368 -40.30 2.46 -42.22
CA THR A 368 -39.42 1.63 -41.38
C THR A 368 -39.92 1.47 -39.93
N HIS A 369 -40.02 0.23 -39.46
CA HIS A 369 -40.24 -0.12 -38.06
C HIS A 369 -38.89 -0.38 -37.37
N LEU A 370 -38.59 0.33 -36.29
CA LEU A 370 -37.43 0.05 -35.43
C LEU A 370 -37.58 -1.34 -34.80
N GLU A 371 -36.71 -2.27 -35.19
CA GLU A 371 -36.68 -3.62 -34.61
C GLU A 371 -35.58 -3.72 -33.56
N TYR A 372 -35.98 -4.05 -32.33
CA TYR A 372 -35.08 -4.21 -31.18
C TYR A 372 -34.34 -5.55 -31.24
N VAL A 373 -33.09 -5.56 -30.81
CA VAL A 373 -32.31 -6.80 -30.68
C VAL A 373 -32.74 -7.52 -29.41
N ARG A 374 -33.14 -8.79 -29.53
CA ARG A 374 -33.68 -9.60 -28.42
C ARG A 374 -32.71 -10.68 -27.96
N ASN A 375 -32.95 -11.19 -26.76
CA ASN A 375 -32.24 -12.37 -26.28
C ASN A 375 -32.48 -13.58 -27.21
N GLY A 376 -31.40 -14.21 -27.67
CA GLY A 376 -31.42 -15.35 -28.60
C GLY A 376 -31.34 -14.97 -30.08
N ASP A 377 -31.43 -13.69 -30.43
CA ASP A 377 -31.31 -13.21 -31.81
C ASP A 377 -29.91 -13.48 -32.37
N ILE A 378 -29.83 -13.73 -33.68
CA ILE A 378 -28.59 -13.92 -34.41
C ILE A 378 -28.27 -12.63 -35.17
N ILE A 379 -27.13 -12.04 -34.83
CA ILE A 379 -26.65 -10.76 -35.37
C ILE A 379 -25.36 -10.95 -36.16
N ARG A 380 -25.02 -9.94 -36.96
CA ARG A 380 -23.69 -9.72 -37.53
C ARG A 380 -23.19 -8.36 -37.03
N LEU A 381 -21.93 -8.27 -36.64
CA LEU A 381 -21.31 -7.02 -36.21
C LEU A 381 -20.39 -6.53 -37.31
N GLU A 382 -20.74 -5.45 -38.00
CA GLU A 382 -19.90 -4.83 -39.03
C GLU A 382 -19.04 -3.74 -38.39
N HIS A 383 -17.72 -3.80 -38.62
CA HIS A 383 -16.83 -2.75 -38.15
C HIS A 383 -17.00 -1.49 -39.01
N VAL A 384 -17.27 -0.35 -38.39
CA VAL A 384 -17.69 0.87 -39.13
C VAL A 384 -16.55 1.44 -39.96
N ALA A 385 -15.34 1.56 -39.38
CA ALA A 385 -14.21 2.21 -40.06
C ALA A 385 -13.65 1.36 -41.21
N THR A 386 -13.70 0.03 -41.10
CA THR A 386 -13.22 -0.90 -42.15
C THR A 386 -14.33 -1.67 -42.85
N ALA A 387 -15.55 -1.12 -42.88
CA ALA A 387 -16.69 -1.72 -43.57
C ALA A 387 -16.32 -2.13 -45.01
N PRO A 388 -16.76 -3.30 -45.50
CA PRO A 388 -17.82 -4.16 -44.96
C PRO A 388 -17.30 -5.37 -44.15
N ARG A 389 -16.19 -5.20 -43.41
CA ARG A 389 -15.62 -6.26 -42.57
C ARG A 389 -16.52 -6.51 -41.36
N LYS A 390 -16.77 -7.78 -41.05
CA LYS A 390 -17.64 -8.27 -39.98
C LYS A 390 -16.82 -9.06 -38.98
N LEU A 391 -17.27 -9.05 -37.72
CA LEU A 391 -16.73 -9.89 -36.67
C LEU A 391 -16.94 -11.36 -37.06
N HIS A 392 -15.86 -12.10 -37.16
CA HIS A 392 -15.82 -13.42 -37.75
C HIS A 392 -14.99 -14.37 -36.88
N SER A 393 -15.36 -15.64 -36.81
CA SER A 393 -14.52 -16.66 -36.18
C SER A 393 -14.53 -17.95 -36.99
N HIS A 394 -13.40 -18.65 -37.01
CA HIS A 394 -13.18 -19.80 -37.87
C HIS A 394 -12.25 -20.80 -37.19
N ASP A 395 -12.13 -22.00 -37.75
CA ASP A 395 -11.37 -23.13 -37.17
C ASP A 395 -9.85 -22.95 -37.36
N VAL A 396 -9.32 -21.85 -36.79
CA VAL A 396 -7.89 -21.52 -36.68
C VAL A 396 -7.65 -21.18 -35.21
N PRO A 397 -6.57 -21.69 -34.59
CA PRO A 397 -6.24 -21.38 -33.20
C PRO A 397 -6.00 -19.88 -32.99
N ALA A 398 -6.29 -19.39 -31.78
CA ALA A 398 -5.99 -18.01 -31.40
C ALA A 398 -4.46 -17.75 -31.42
N PRO A 399 -4.02 -16.53 -31.80
CA PRO A 399 -2.61 -16.25 -32.10
C PRO A 399 -1.66 -16.32 -30.89
N VAL A 400 -2.14 -16.07 -29.68
CA VAL A 400 -1.34 -16.14 -28.45
C VAL A 400 -1.79 -17.31 -27.60
N THR A 401 -3.09 -17.42 -27.34
CA THR A 401 -3.66 -18.55 -26.60
C THR A 401 -3.85 -19.76 -27.52
N ASP A 402 -2.75 -20.38 -27.95
CA ASP A 402 -2.71 -21.50 -28.90
C ASP A 402 -3.17 -22.82 -28.25
N THR A 403 -4.48 -22.95 -28.06
CA THR A 403 -5.12 -24.16 -27.53
C THR A 403 -6.27 -24.60 -28.44
N ASP A 404 -6.51 -25.91 -28.52
CA ASP A 404 -7.49 -26.50 -29.46
C ASP A 404 -8.95 -26.02 -29.25
N TYR A 405 -9.25 -25.40 -28.11
CA TYR A 405 -10.58 -24.89 -27.76
C TYR A 405 -10.69 -23.36 -27.78
N HIS A 406 -9.64 -22.66 -28.24
CA HIS A 406 -9.61 -21.22 -28.51
C HIS A 406 -9.46 -20.97 -30.00
N PHE A 407 -10.47 -20.33 -30.59
CA PHE A 407 -10.45 -19.96 -32.01
C PHE A 407 -10.10 -18.48 -32.20
N GLU A 408 -9.38 -18.19 -33.28
CA GLU A 408 -9.11 -16.84 -33.76
C GLU A 408 -10.44 -16.11 -34.03
N VAL A 409 -10.49 -14.84 -33.62
CA VAL A 409 -11.56 -13.90 -33.98
C VAL A 409 -10.95 -12.80 -34.83
N SER A 410 -11.55 -12.55 -35.99
CA SER A 410 -11.00 -11.67 -37.01
C SER A 410 -12.07 -10.77 -37.64
N GLY A 411 -11.63 -9.80 -38.44
CA GLY A 411 -12.48 -9.01 -39.32
C GLY A 411 -12.47 -9.55 -40.74
N TYR A 412 -13.60 -10.04 -41.24
CA TYR A 412 -13.71 -10.63 -42.59
C TYR A 412 -14.92 -10.11 -43.37
N GLY A 413 -14.81 -10.06 -44.71
CA GLY A 413 -15.87 -9.51 -45.58
C GLY A 413 -15.34 -8.62 -46.70
N PHE A 414 -16.03 -8.57 -47.84
CA PHE A 414 -15.62 -7.76 -49.00
C PHE A 414 -16.85 -7.10 -49.63
N VAL A 415 -16.65 -6.01 -50.38
CA VAL A 415 -17.75 -5.23 -51.01
C VAL A 415 -18.69 -6.08 -51.88
N ASN A 416 -18.19 -7.17 -52.46
CA ASN A 416 -18.98 -8.10 -53.29
C ASN A 416 -19.21 -9.46 -52.61
N HIS A 417 -18.96 -9.57 -51.31
CA HIS A 417 -19.15 -10.78 -50.52
C HIS A 417 -19.97 -10.44 -49.29
N THR A 418 -21.21 -10.94 -49.26
CA THR A 418 -22.22 -10.63 -48.24
C THR A 418 -21.88 -11.11 -46.83
N GLY A 419 -20.73 -11.78 -46.66
CA GLY A 419 -20.39 -12.56 -45.47
C GLY A 419 -20.88 -14.00 -45.58
N ASP A 420 -20.41 -14.84 -44.67
CA ASP A 420 -20.80 -16.24 -44.55
C ASP A 420 -21.42 -16.52 -43.17
N SER A 421 -21.72 -17.79 -42.88
CA SER A 421 -22.32 -18.18 -41.61
C SER A 421 -21.38 -18.05 -40.41
N ASN A 422 -20.08 -17.84 -40.64
CA ASN A 422 -19.09 -17.64 -39.58
C ASN A 422 -19.03 -16.18 -39.11
N ASP A 423 -19.86 -15.31 -39.67
CA ASP A 423 -20.09 -13.94 -39.18
C ASP A 423 -21.24 -13.88 -38.17
N PHE A 424 -21.93 -15.01 -37.93
CA PHE A 424 -23.14 -15.06 -37.10
C PHE A 424 -22.80 -15.14 -35.62
N TRP A 425 -23.40 -14.26 -34.82
CA TRP A 425 -23.26 -14.26 -33.37
C TRP A 425 -24.63 -14.25 -32.71
N ARG A 426 -24.91 -15.23 -31.85
CA ARG A 426 -26.13 -15.27 -31.05
C ARG A 426 -25.94 -14.43 -29.80
N VAL A 427 -26.81 -13.45 -29.61
CA VAL A 427 -26.86 -12.64 -28.40
C VAL A 427 -27.51 -13.44 -27.29
N GLN A 428 -26.81 -13.64 -26.18
CA GLN A 428 -27.37 -14.25 -24.98
C GLN A 428 -27.28 -13.27 -23.81
N ILE A 429 -28.43 -12.76 -23.37
CA ILE A 429 -28.53 -11.80 -22.27
C ILE A 429 -28.57 -12.55 -20.93
N ASP A 430 -27.74 -12.12 -19.98
CA ASP A 430 -27.73 -12.68 -18.64
C ASP A 430 -28.85 -12.05 -17.80
N ASN A 431 -29.71 -12.90 -17.22
CA ASN A 431 -30.87 -12.44 -16.44
C ASN A 431 -30.51 -12.00 -15.01
N ASN A 432 -29.25 -12.16 -14.61
CA ASN A 432 -28.77 -11.87 -13.26
C ASN A 432 -28.14 -10.46 -13.13
N THR A 433 -28.77 -9.46 -13.73
CA THR A 433 -28.32 -8.06 -13.65
C THR A 433 -29.18 -7.24 -12.69
N ALA A 434 -28.68 -6.07 -12.29
CA ALA A 434 -29.42 -5.12 -11.45
C ALA A 434 -30.76 -4.64 -12.07
N HIS A 435 -30.94 -4.88 -13.37
CA HIS A 435 -32.14 -4.55 -14.14
C HIS A 435 -32.74 -5.82 -14.77
N PRO A 436 -33.50 -6.64 -14.02
CA PRO A 436 -34.08 -7.88 -14.54
C PRO A 436 -35.04 -7.66 -15.73
N GLU A 437 -35.60 -6.45 -15.86
CA GLU A 437 -36.46 -6.06 -16.98
C GLU A 437 -35.72 -5.99 -18.32
N ALA A 438 -34.39 -5.81 -18.29
CA ALA A 438 -33.51 -5.83 -19.47
C ALA A 438 -33.28 -7.23 -20.04
N GLY A 439 -33.77 -8.31 -19.41
CA GLY A 439 -33.57 -9.69 -19.88
C GLY A 439 -34.24 -10.03 -21.22
N GLN A 440 -35.14 -9.17 -21.72
CA GLN A 440 -35.89 -9.42 -22.97
C GLN A 440 -35.22 -8.81 -24.21
N HIS A 441 -34.71 -7.57 -24.10
CA HIS A 441 -34.09 -6.83 -25.20
C HIS A 441 -32.72 -6.31 -24.78
N LEU A 442 -31.80 -6.20 -25.74
CA LEU A 442 -30.45 -5.71 -25.50
C LEU A 442 -30.46 -4.20 -25.21
N GLU A 443 -29.87 -3.82 -24.08
CA GLU A 443 -29.85 -2.43 -23.60
C GLU A 443 -28.41 -1.97 -23.28
N ALA A 444 -28.07 -0.75 -23.71
CA ALA A 444 -26.80 -0.10 -23.37
C ALA A 444 -26.67 0.10 -21.86
N ARG A 445 -25.48 -0.19 -21.31
CA ARG A 445 -25.09 -0.07 -19.90
C ARG A 445 -25.93 -0.85 -18.85
N ARG A 446 -27.04 -1.48 -19.25
CA ARG A 446 -27.93 -2.26 -18.36
C ARG A 446 -27.85 -3.77 -18.59
N SER A 447 -27.67 -4.18 -19.84
CA SER A 447 -27.57 -5.60 -20.20
C SER A 447 -26.13 -6.09 -20.13
N LEU A 448 -25.89 -7.14 -19.34
CA LEU A 448 -24.72 -7.99 -19.50
C LEU A 448 -25.08 -9.13 -20.45
N PHE A 449 -24.27 -9.36 -21.47
CA PHE A 449 -24.54 -10.35 -22.49
C PHE A 449 -23.26 -11.08 -22.91
N ARG A 450 -23.43 -12.23 -23.53
CA ARG A 450 -22.37 -12.98 -24.20
C ARG A 450 -22.75 -13.22 -25.66
N LEU A 451 -21.74 -13.30 -26.52
CA LEU A 451 -21.91 -13.57 -27.94
C LEU A 451 -21.46 -15.00 -28.21
N GLU A 452 -22.40 -15.87 -28.60
CA GLU A 452 -22.13 -17.25 -28.95
C GLU A 452 -22.00 -17.40 -30.47
N HIS A 453 -20.91 -17.95 -30.94
CA HIS A 453 -20.71 -18.32 -32.33
C HIS A 453 -21.37 -19.69 -32.61
N PRO A 454 -22.46 -19.76 -33.41
CA PRO A 454 -23.30 -20.94 -33.51
C PRO A 454 -22.64 -22.11 -34.25
N ASN A 455 -21.72 -21.85 -35.18
CA ASN A 455 -21.06 -22.90 -35.97
C ASN A 455 -19.99 -23.65 -35.16
N GLN A 456 -19.24 -22.94 -34.33
CA GLN A 456 -18.15 -23.50 -33.52
C GLN A 456 -18.58 -23.80 -32.07
N SER A 457 -19.79 -23.40 -31.68
CA SER A 457 -20.30 -23.50 -30.31
C SER A 457 -19.34 -22.90 -29.28
N CYS A 458 -18.77 -21.74 -29.62
CA CYS A 458 -17.84 -20.99 -28.77
C CYS A 458 -18.39 -19.61 -28.42
N HIS A 459 -17.83 -18.95 -27.42
CA HIS A 459 -18.23 -17.63 -26.96
C HIS A 459 -17.10 -16.62 -27.18
N LEU A 460 -17.46 -15.40 -27.59
CA LEU A 460 -16.51 -14.29 -27.66
C LEU A 460 -15.89 -14.05 -26.27
N TYR A 461 -14.57 -14.06 -26.22
CA TYR A 461 -13.78 -14.16 -25.01
C TYR A 461 -12.55 -13.25 -25.07
N SER A 462 -12.13 -12.75 -23.92
CA SER A 462 -10.88 -12.01 -23.79
C SER A 462 -10.23 -12.23 -22.42
N THR A 463 -8.90 -12.16 -22.39
CA THR A 463 -8.03 -12.32 -21.23
C THR A 463 -7.06 -11.15 -21.10
N TYR A 464 -6.16 -11.22 -20.11
CA TYR A 464 -5.07 -10.25 -19.97
C TYR A 464 -3.93 -10.48 -20.97
N GLU A 465 -3.99 -11.55 -21.77
CA GLU A 465 -3.03 -11.86 -22.83
C GLU A 465 -3.03 -10.76 -23.90
N ARG A 466 -1.83 -10.38 -24.35
CA ARG A 466 -1.63 -9.34 -25.35
C ARG A 466 -1.00 -9.92 -26.61
N LEU A 467 -1.38 -9.34 -27.73
CA LEU A 467 -0.73 -9.62 -29.00
C LEU A 467 0.72 -9.08 -28.96
N PRO A 468 1.67 -9.71 -29.68
CA PRO A 468 3.04 -9.20 -29.82
C PRO A 468 3.10 -7.82 -30.51
N ASP A 469 4.31 -7.30 -30.75
CA ASP A 469 4.56 -6.01 -31.39
C ASP A 469 3.75 -5.79 -32.69
N TRP A 470 3.50 -6.85 -33.48
CA TRP A 470 2.72 -6.78 -34.71
C TRP A 470 1.22 -6.51 -34.50
N GLY A 471 0.72 -6.73 -33.28
CA GLY A 471 -0.64 -6.43 -32.83
C GLY A 471 -0.68 -5.25 -31.86
N PHE A 472 0.37 -4.42 -31.86
CA PHE A 472 0.47 -3.19 -31.09
C PHE A 472 0.28 -3.36 -29.57
N GLU A 473 0.62 -4.53 -29.03
CA GLU A 473 0.44 -4.89 -27.62
C GLU A 473 -1.01 -4.76 -27.10
N GLN A 474 -1.99 -4.84 -28.02
CA GLN A 474 -3.40 -4.83 -27.66
C GLN A 474 -3.84 -6.18 -27.11
N GLN A 475 -4.91 -6.22 -26.32
CA GLN A 475 -5.38 -7.47 -25.72
C GLN A 475 -6.00 -8.40 -26.76
N GLU A 476 -5.78 -9.71 -26.61
CA GLU A 476 -6.30 -10.75 -27.49
C GLU A 476 -7.82 -10.89 -27.34
N VAL A 477 -8.51 -11.04 -28.48
CA VAL A 477 -9.90 -11.47 -28.57
C VAL A 477 -9.94 -12.84 -29.25
N SER A 478 -10.59 -13.80 -28.61
CA SER A 478 -10.74 -15.16 -29.15
C SER A 478 -12.16 -15.67 -28.95
N CYS A 479 -12.47 -16.85 -29.48
CA CYS A 479 -13.73 -17.54 -29.28
C CYS A 479 -13.48 -18.87 -28.57
N ILE A 480 -13.96 -19.00 -27.33
CA ILE A 480 -13.68 -20.16 -26.46
C ILE A 480 -14.89 -21.10 -26.35
N GLN A 481 -14.69 -22.41 -26.42
CA GLN A 481 -15.79 -23.38 -26.25
C GLN A 481 -16.24 -23.51 -24.78
N GLU A 482 -15.30 -23.65 -23.86
CA GLU A 482 -15.55 -23.80 -22.42
C GLU A 482 -14.74 -22.78 -21.63
N GLY A 483 -15.35 -21.63 -21.35
CA GLY A 483 -14.70 -20.51 -20.65
C GLY A 483 -15.39 -20.09 -19.36
N LEU A 484 -14.61 -19.44 -18.48
CA LEU A 484 -15.13 -18.77 -17.29
C LEU A 484 -16.21 -17.76 -17.67
N LYS A 485 -17.37 -17.82 -17.02
CA LYS A 485 -18.51 -16.93 -17.31
C LYS A 485 -18.09 -15.45 -17.28
N SER A 486 -17.27 -15.04 -16.31
CA SER A 486 -16.82 -13.65 -16.17
C SER A 486 -16.08 -13.11 -17.40
N LYS A 487 -15.25 -13.93 -18.04
CA LYS A 487 -14.39 -13.58 -19.19
C LYS A 487 -15.10 -13.68 -20.56
N VAL A 488 -16.37 -14.06 -20.59
CA VAL A 488 -17.24 -14.02 -21.78
C VAL A 488 -18.35 -12.96 -21.64
N MET A 489 -18.35 -12.18 -20.56
CA MET A 489 -19.35 -11.14 -20.34
C MET A 489 -18.93 -9.83 -20.97
N TRP A 490 -19.85 -9.28 -21.76
CA TRP A 490 -19.71 -8.00 -22.44
C TRP A 490 -20.84 -7.05 -22.05
N ILE A 491 -20.59 -5.76 -22.21
CA ILE A 491 -21.54 -4.69 -22.00
C ILE A 491 -21.45 -3.69 -23.15
N ILE A 492 -22.59 -3.19 -23.63
CA ILE A 492 -22.58 -2.08 -24.60
C ILE A 492 -22.39 -0.78 -23.81
N ASP A 493 -21.36 0.00 -24.14
CA ASP A 493 -21.10 1.25 -23.43
C ASP A 493 -21.80 2.43 -24.08
N GLU A 494 -21.62 2.63 -25.39
CA GLU A 494 -22.26 3.71 -26.14
C GLU A 494 -23.08 3.15 -27.30
N THR A 495 -24.17 3.84 -27.64
CA THR A 495 -24.96 3.60 -28.84
C THR A 495 -25.36 4.90 -29.53
N LYS A 496 -25.33 4.89 -30.86
CA LYS A 496 -25.79 5.98 -31.72
C LYS A 496 -26.73 5.41 -32.75
N ASN A 497 -27.96 5.92 -32.79
CA ASN A 497 -28.89 5.61 -33.85
C ASN A 497 -29.77 6.84 -34.14
N PRO A 498 -29.66 7.47 -35.33
CA PRO A 498 -30.41 8.67 -35.68
C PRO A 498 -31.92 8.42 -35.83
N LEU A 499 -32.35 7.16 -35.93
CA LEU A 499 -33.75 6.77 -36.10
C LEU A 499 -34.49 6.62 -34.78
N LEU A 500 -33.78 6.63 -33.64
CA LEU A 500 -34.41 6.55 -32.33
C LEU A 500 -35.27 7.80 -32.07
N PRO A 501 -36.46 7.64 -31.46
CA PRO A 501 -37.27 8.77 -31.02
C PRO A 501 -36.52 9.70 -30.05
N VAL A 502 -36.90 10.97 -30.02
CA VAL A 502 -36.26 11.99 -29.15
C VAL A 502 -36.57 11.77 -27.66
N ASP A 503 -37.63 11.01 -27.34
CA ASP A 503 -38.11 10.74 -25.99
C ASP A 503 -37.62 9.41 -25.39
N VAL A 504 -36.55 8.85 -25.96
CA VAL A 504 -35.95 7.60 -25.48
C VAL A 504 -35.24 7.77 -24.14
N ASP A 505 -35.32 6.75 -23.29
CA ASP A 505 -34.58 6.69 -22.03
C ASP A 505 -33.07 6.78 -22.29
N ILE A 506 -32.42 7.69 -21.56
CA ILE A 506 -30.98 7.93 -21.63
C ILE A 506 -30.35 7.44 -20.32
N GLU A 507 -29.31 6.62 -20.42
CA GLU A 507 -28.54 6.18 -19.27
C GLU A 507 -27.28 7.06 -19.12
N PRO A 508 -27.17 7.81 -18.01
CA PRO A 508 -26.02 8.65 -17.77
C PRO A 508 -24.77 7.81 -17.50
N GLU A 509 -23.62 8.37 -17.81
CA GLU A 509 -22.34 7.72 -17.53
C GLU A 509 -22.09 7.61 -16.02
N HIS A 510 -21.80 6.39 -15.53
CA HIS A 510 -21.59 6.16 -14.09
C HIS A 510 -20.29 6.83 -13.61
N ARG A 511 -20.37 7.56 -12.50
CA ARG A 511 -19.22 8.19 -11.84
C ARG A 511 -18.99 7.59 -10.45
N PRO A 512 -17.89 6.86 -10.23
CA PRO A 512 -17.67 6.15 -8.99
C PRO A 512 -17.34 7.11 -7.85
N GLY A 513 -18.00 6.92 -6.70
CA GLY A 513 -17.68 7.65 -5.48
C GLY A 513 -16.24 7.38 -5.00
N PHE A 514 -15.69 8.27 -4.16
CA PHE A 514 -14.32 8.16 -3.66
C PHE A 514 -13.97 6.78 -3.08
N VAL A 515 -14.87 6.17 -2.30
CA VAL A 515 -14.61 4.86 -1.68
C VAL A 515 -14.43 3.76 -2.73
N SER A 516 -15.24 3.79 -3.79
CA SER A 516 -15.13 2.84 -4.90
C SER A 516 -13.77 2.99 -5.58
N LYS A 517 -13.42 4.22 -5.98
CA LYS A 517 -12.11 4.54 -6.59
C LYS A 517 -10.94 4.14 -5.69
N PHE A 518 -11.05 4.40 -4.39
CA PHE A 518 -10.04 4.04 -3.42
C PHE A 518 -9.81 2.53 -3.38
N ILE A 519 -10.87 1.72 -3.23
CA ILE A 519 -10.74 0.25 -3.17
C ILE A 519 -10.17 -0.30 -4.49
N ARG A 520 -10.72 0.15 -5.64
CA ARG A 520 -10.30 -0.31 -6.97
C ARG A 520 -8.85 0.01 -7.27
N LEU A 521 -8.39 1.23 -6.97
CA LEU A 521 -6.98 1.58 -7.09
C LEU A 521 -6.09 0.68 -6.21
N HIS A 522 -6.54 0.35 -4.99
CA HIS A 522 -5.75 -0.54 -4.12
C HIS A 522 -5.66 -1.98 -4.66
N HIS A 523 -6.73 -2.48 -5.28
CA HIS A 523 -6.68 -3.75 -6.00
C HIS A 523 -5.68 -3.69 -7.17
N ALA A 524 -5.73 -2.64 -7.99
CA ALA A 524 -4.76 -2.44 -9.07
C ALA A 524 -3.32 -2.36 -8.55
N MET A 525 -3.08 -1.59 -7.48
CA MET A 525 -1.77 -1.50 -6.81
C MET A 525 -1.30 -2.86 -6.26
N TRP A 526 -2.21 -3.68 -5.73
CA TRP A 526 -1.89 -5.00 -5.20
C TRP A 526 -1.50 -5.95 -6.34
N ASN A 527 -2.34 -6.05 -7.38
CA ASN A 527 -2.13 -6.90 -8.53
C ASN A 527 -0.80 -6.58 -9.22
N PHE A 528 -0.50 -5.29 -9.41
CA PHE A 528 0.79 -4.86 -9.96
C PHE A 528 1.99 -5.28 -9.11
N ASN A 529 1.87 -5.20 -7.77
CA ASN A 529 2.95 -5.60 -6.87
C ASN A 529 3.21 -7.11 -6.87
N VAL A 530 2.18 -7.92 -7.09
CA VAL A 530 2.28 -9.39 -7.20
C VAL A 530 2.81 -9.78 -8.59
N GLY A 531 2.36 -9.14 -9.66
CA GLY A 531 2.73 -9.47 -11.04
C GLY A 531 4.14 -9.02 -11.49
N SER A 532 4.87 -8.22 -10.69
CA SER A 532 6.21 -7.75 -11.05
C SER A 532 7.30 -8.82 -10.87
N VAL A 533 7.36 -9.81 -11.78
CA VAL A 533 8.26 -10.99 -11.67
C VAL A 533 9.48 -10.93 -12.59
N GLU A 534 9.60 -9.95 -13.51
CA GLU A 534 10.74 -9.87 -14.45
C GLU A 534 12.11 -9.96 -13.75
N ALA A 535 13.03 -10.73 -14.31
CA ALA A 535 14.36 -10.87 -13.73
C ALA A 535 15.19 -9.60 -14.00
N HIS A 536 15.57 -8.87 -12.94
CA HIS A 536 16.48 -7.73 -13.06
C HIS A 536 17.92 -8.13 -12.71
N PRO A 537 18.95 -7.73 -13.50
CA PRO A 537 20.34 -8.13 -13.26
C PRO A 537 20.89 -7.77 -11.86
N PHE A 538 20.43 -6.65 -11.29
CA PHE A 538 20.83 -6.20 -9.95
C PHE A 538 19.87 -6.65 -8.82
N GLN A 539 18.96 -7.58 -9.09
CA GLN A 539 18.07 -8.15 -8.09
C GLN A 539 18.88 -8.86 -7.00
N THR A 540 18.47 -8.71 -5.74
CA THR A 540 19.13 -9.34 -4.58
C THR A 540 18.09 -9.96 -3.67
N ARG A 541 18.43 -11.11 -3.09
CA ARG A 541 17.54 -11.85 -2.19
C ARG A 541 17.80 -11.52 -0.72
N PRO A 542 16.79 -11.68 0.16
CA PRO A 542 16.89 -11.28 1.57
C PRO A 542 18.12 -11.79 2.32
N TYR A 543 18.52 -13.05 2.10
CA TYR A 543 19.69 -13.65 2.76
C TYR A 543 21.01 -12.92 2.48
N ALA A 544 21.10 -12.20 1.36
CA ALA A 544 22.31 -11.48 0.95
C ALA A 544 22.45 -10.12 1.66
N TRP A 545 21.36 -9.54 2.17
CA TRP A 545 21.36 -8.17 2.67
C TRP A 545 22.16 -8.01 3.96
N PRO A 546 21.95 -8.78 5.06
CA PRO A 546 22.62 -8.51 6.33
C PRO A 546 24.15 -8.67 6.28
N VAL A 547 24.66 -9.47 5.33
CA VAL A 547 26.09 -9.70 5.09
C VAL A 547 26.67 -8.76 4.03
N LEU A 548 25.84 -7.91 3.41
CA LEU A 548 26.21 -7.01 2.33
C LEU A 548 26.92 -7.76 1.19
N ARG A 549 26.29 -8.82 0.64
CA ARG A 549 26.94 -9.66 -0.39
C ARG A 549 27.07 -8.96 -1.73
N SER A 550 26.14 -8.08 -2.09
CA SER A 550 26.15 -7.33 -3.35
C SER A 550 25.53 -5.95 -3.16
N GLY A 551 25.93 -5.00 -4.01
CA GLY A 551 25.34 -3.66 -4.11
C GLY A 551 24.37 -3.55 -5.28
N ILE A 552 23.83 -2.35 -5.49
CA ILE A 552 22.98 -2.02 -6.66
C ILE A 552 23.57 -0.84 -7.38
N ASN A 553 23.76 -0.96 -8.69
CA ASN A 553 24.21 0.17 -9.51
C ASN A 553 23.04 1.11 -9.81
N TYR A 554 23.18 2.40 -9.52
CA TYR A 554 22.16 3.42 -9.75
C TYR A 554 22.44 4.24 -11.00
N TRP A 555 23.71 4.48 -11.31
CA TRP A 555 24.12 5.33 -12.42
C TRP A 555 25.54 5.02 -12.84
N VAL A 556 25.79 5.06 -14.15
CA VAL A 556 27.11 4.86 -14.75
C VAL A 556 27.31 5.93 -15.83
N SER A 557 28.46 6.58 -15.82
CA SER A 557 28.95 7.52 -16.83
C SER A 557 30.40 7.20 -17.17
N GLU A 558 31.00 7.83 -18.17
CA GLU A 558 32.29 7.47 -18.77
C GLU A 558 33.43 7.20 -17.79
N ALA A 559 33.53 7.95 -16.68
CA ALA A 559 34.59 7.77 -15.67
C ALA A 559 34.06 7.81 -14.21
N ALA A 560 32.75 7.61 -14.03
CA ALA A 560 32.10 7.71 -12.74
C ALA A 560 30.88 6.79 -12.63
N GLN A 561 30.53 6.39 -11.42
CA GLN A 561 29.35 5.59 -11.16
C GLN A 561 28.85 5.82 -9.74
N VAL A 562 27.54 5.62 -9.55
CA VAL A 562 26.88 5.66 -8.25
C VAL A 562 26.36 4.26 -7.94
N ILE A 563 26.84 3.67 -6.85
CA ILE A 563 26.47 2.34 -6.39
C ILE A 563 25.92 2.44 -4.97
N LEU A 564 24.72 1.89 -4.75
CA LEU A 564 24.18 1.66 -3.43
C LEU A 564 24.95 0.51 -2.76
N LEU A 565 25.93 0.87 -1.94
CA LEU A 565 26.65 -0.04 -1.06
C LEU A 565 26.70 0.54 0.35
N GLY A 566 26.27 -0.23 1.35
CA GLY A 566 26.29 0.20 2.75
C GLY A 566 27.70 0.27 3.32
N ASN A 567 27.89 1.03 4.41
CA ASN A 567 29.16 1.01 5.14
C ASN A 567 29.38 -0.37 5.78
N PRO A 568 30.37 -1.17 5.32
CA PRO A 568 30.51 -2.58 5.74
C PRO A 568 30.75 -2.74 7.23
N LEU A 569 31.48 -1.80 7.85
CA LEU A 569 31.74 -1.83 9.29
C LEU A 569 30.43 -1.70 10.09
N VAL A 570 29.57 -0.75 9.69
CA VAL A 570 28.26 -0.54 10.34
C VAL A 570 27.32 -1.70 10.05
N TYR A 571 27.29 -2.18 8.81
CA TYR A 571 26.43 -3.29 8.38
C TYR A 571 26.74 -4.57 9.16
N TRP A 572 28.00 -5.01 9.17
CA TRP A 572 28.39 -6.25 9.84
C TRP A 572 28.27 -6.13 11.35
N ALA A 573 28.69 -5.00 11.95
CA ALA A 573 28.55 -4.80 13.39
C ALA A 573 27.09 -4.81 13.84
N SER A 574 26.20 -4.17 13.09
CA SER A 574 24.77 -4.13 13.43
C SER A 574 24.08 -5.48 13.24
N THR A 575 24.40 -6.21 12.17
CA THR A 575 23.93 -7.59 11.96
C THR A 575 24.39 -8.51 13.09
N VAL A 576 25.68 -8.48 13.45
CA VAL A 576 26.21 -9.25 14.59
C VAL A 576 25.50 -8.88 15.88
N ALA A 577 25.20 -7.60 16.12
CA ALA A 577 24.50 -7.16 17.32
C ALA A 577 23.09 -7.74 17.44
N VAL A 578 22.33 -7.80 16.34
CA VAL A 578 20.97 -8.38 16.33
C VAL A 578 21.01 -9.89 16.64
N PHE A 579 21.87 -10.65 15.97
CA PHE A 579 22.00 -12.09 16.23
C PHE A 579 22.53 -12.38 17.64
N THR A 580 23.50 -11.59 18.11
CA THR A 580 24.04 -11.69 19.48
C THR A 580 22.95 -11.43 20.51
N PHE A 581 22.11 -10.41 20.30
CA PHE A 581 20.94 -10.16 21.14
C PHE A 581 19.99 -11.37 21.17
N GLY A 582 19.65 -11.93 20.01
CA GLY A 582 18.78 -13.11 19.92
C GLY A 582 19.32 -14.32 20.70
N ILE A 583 20.61 -14.61 20.58
CA ILE A 583 21.28 -15.69 21.32
C ILE A 583 21.25 -15.42 22.83
N ILE A 584 21.61 -14.21 23.26
CA ILE A 584 21.61 -13.82 24.67
C ILE A 584 20.19 -13.90 25.25
N PHE A 585 19.19 -13.40 24.51
CA PHE A 585 17.78 -13.45 24.90
C PHE A 585 17.32 -14.90 25.06
N ALA A 586 17.54 -15.77 24.07
CA ALA A 586 17.16 -17.18 24.13
C ALA A 586 17.83 -17.92 25.30
N PHE A 587 19.12 -17.67 25.53
CA PHE A 587 19.85 -18.23 26.67
C PHE A 587 19.22 -17.84 28.00
N PHE A 588 18.86 -16.57 28.16
CA PHE A 588 18.24 -16.06 29.38
C PHE A 588 16.81 -16.57 29.57
N GLN A 589 16.02 -16.72 28.49
CA GLN A 589 14.70 -17.36 28.55
C GLN A 589 14.80 -18.83 28.99
N LEU A 590 15.80 -19.57 28.51
CA LEU A 590 16.05 -20.96 28.92
C LEU A 590 16.43 -21.05 30.40
N ARG A 591 17.23 -20.10 30.89
CA ARG A 591 17.63 -20.03 32.30
C ARG A 591 16.45 -19.73 33.22
N ASP A 592 15.58 -18.80 32.84
CA ASP A 592 14.35 -18.52 33.58
C ASP A 592 13.45 -19.76 33.64
N LYS A 593 13.27 -20.48 32.53
CA LYS A 593 12.53 -21.75 32.50
C LYS A 593 13.15 -22.84 33.39
N ARG A 594 14.47 -22.80 33.61
CA ARG A 594 15.19 -23.71 34.51
C ARG A 594 15.21 -23.25 35.98
N GLY A 595 14.53 -22.14 36.30
CA GLY A 595 14.43 -21.60 37.67
C GLY A 595 15.59 -20.68 38.07
N PHE A 596 16.47 -20.29 37.16
CA PHE A 596 17.52 -19.30 37.40
C PHE A 596 17.00 -17.90 37.02
N HIS A 597 16.52 -17.14 38.01
CA HIS A 597 16.00 -15.79 37.79
C HIS A 597 17.09 -14.71 37.87
N ASP A 598 17.82 -14.50 36.78
CA ASP A 598 18.91 -13.51 36.72
C ASP A 598 18.38 -12.08 36.50
N HIS A 599 18.02 -11.37 37.56
CA HIS A 599 17.40 -10.04 37.46
C HIS A 599 18.38 -8.88 37.24
N PHE A 600 19.66 -9.02 37.61
CA PHE A 600 20.71 -7.98 37.52
C PHE A 600 20.27 -6.55 37.96
N ASN A 601 19.48 -6.44 39.05
CA ASN A 601 18.86 -5.18 39.51
C ASN A 601 18.00 -4.48 38.43
N GLY A 602 17.18 -5.25 37.70
CA GLY A 602 16.27 -4.74 36.66
C GLY A 602 16.96 -4.33 35.35
N LYS A 603 18.29 -4.44 35.26
CA LYS A 603 19.05 -4.07 34.05
C LYS A 603 18.75 -4.97 32.87
N ARG A 604 18.54 -6.27 33.15
CA ARG A 604 18.19 -7.24 32.13
C ARG A 604 16.90 -6.83 31.41
N ALA A 605 15.82 -6.62 32.16
CA ALA A 605 14.54 -6.16 31.60
C ALA A 605 14.67 -4.84 30.81
N PHE A 606 15.50 -3.90 31.26
CA PHE A 606 15.75 -2.65 30.51
C PHE A 606 16.38 -2.91 29.14
N PHE A 607 17.52 -3.60 29.10
CA PHE A 607 18.22 -3.87 27.84
C PHE A 607 17.45 -4.84 26.94
N GLU A 608 16.76 -5.83 27.52
CA GLU A 608 15.89 -6.74 26.78
C GLU A 608 14.68 -6.03 26.19
N ASN A 609 14.06 -5.07 26.88
CA ASN A 609 12.95 -4.31 26.32
C ASN A 609 13.41 -3.33 25.22
N SER A 610 14.54 -2.64 25.43
CA SER A 610 15.08 -1.70 24.43
C SER A 610 15.60 -2.42 23.18
N ALA A 611 16.52 -3.37 23.34
CA ALA A 611 17.03 -4.15 22.22
C ALA A 611 15.95 -5.06 21.63
N GLY A 612 15.04 -5.59 22.44
CA GLY A 612 13.92 -6.40 21.98
C GLY A 612 12.93 -5.62 21.13
N PHE A 613 12.66 -4.36 21.45
CA PHE A 613 11.80 -3.51 20.60
C PHE A 613 12.44 -3.27 19.22
N PHE A 614 13.73 -2.92 19.17
CA PHE A 614 14.43 -2.70 17.90
C PHE A 614 14.67 -4.00 17.12
N ALA A 615 15.03 -5.09 17.78
CA ALA A 615 15.20 -6.39 17.15
C ALA A 615 13.89 -6.97 16.64
N LEU A 616 12.78 -6.79 17.37
CA LEU A 616 11.44 -7.12 16.88
C LEU A 616 11.10 -6.30 15.63
N GLY A 617 11.38 -5.00 15.66
CA GLY A 617 11.20 -4.14 14.51
C GLY A 617 12.04 -4.60 13.31
N TRP A 618 13.31 -4.99 13.54
CA TRP A 618 14.17 -5.55 12.51
C TRP A 618 13.56 -6.83 11.91
N VAL A 619 13.08 -7.75 12.74
CA VAL A 619 12.39 -8.98 12.30
C VAL A 619 11.18 -8.64 11.42
N LEU A 620 10.31 -7.74 11.87
CA LEU A 620 9.10 -7.35 11.14
C LEU A 620 9.40 -6.62 9.83
N HIS A 621 10.54 -5.94 9.71
CA HIS A 621 10.95 -5.26 8.47
C HIS A 621 11.85 -6.14 7.57
N TYR A 622 12.25 -7.34 8.02
CA TYR A 622 13.18 -8.19 7.29
C TYR A 622 12.57 -9.53 6.87
N ILE A 623 11.93 -10.24 7.80
CA ILE A 623 11.39 -11.58 7.57
C ILE A 623 10.28 -11.61 6.51
N PRO A 624 9.34 -10.65 6.43
CA PRO A 624 8.29 -10.70 5.40
C PRO A 624 8.84 -10.81 3.98
N TYR A 625 10.00 -10.22 3.68
CA TYR A 625 10.60 -10.29 2.35
C TYR A 625 11.05 -11.69 1.90
N TYR A 626 11.10 -12.68 2.80
CA TYR A 626 11.30 -14.09 2.42
C TYR A 626 10.08 -14.73 1.77
N TYR A 627 8.89 -14.14 2.00
CA TYR A 627 7.60 -14.65 1.53
C TYR A 627 6.96 -13.73 0.48
N ILE A 628 7.73 -12.78 -0.05
CA ILE A 628 7.26 -11.88 -1.10
C ILE A 628 7.98 -12.29 -2.38
N ASP A 629 7.25 -12.99 -3.25
CA ASP A 629 7.73 -13.51 -4.53
C ASP A 629 7.66 -12.46 -5.64
N ARG A 630 8.43 -11.37 -5.46
CA ARG A 630 8.61 -10.31 -6.46
C ARG A 630 10.07 -9.92 -6.61
N GLN A 631 10.35 -8.97 -7.50
CA GLN A 631 11.66 -8.35 -7.58
C GLN A 631 12.04 -7.62 -6.28
N LEU A 632 13.18 -8.02 -5.70
CA LEU A 632 13.70 -7.45 -4.46
C LEU A 632 15.12 -6.90 -4.65
N PHE A 633 15.42 -5.90 -3.84
CA PHE A 633 16.60 -5.06 -3.96
C PHE A 633 17.11 -4.70 -2.56
N LEU A 634 18.43 -4.51 -2.41
CA LEU A 634 19.10 -4.13 -1.16
C LEU A 634 18.46 -2.94 -0.45
N GLN A 635 17.89 -1.98 -1.19
CA GLN A 635 17.18 -0.82 -0.62
C GLN A 635 16.00 -1.21 0.28
N HIS A 636 15.38 -2.37 0.07
CA HIS A 636 14.27 -2.87 0.91
C HIS A 636 14.72 -3.18 2.34
N TYR A 637 16.01 -3.45 2.55
CA TYR A 637 16.58 -3.70 3.87
C TYR A 637 16.89 -2.41 4.65
N MET A 638 16.86 -1.21 4.06
CA MET A 638 17.26 0.03 4.74
C MET A 638 16.48 0.34 6.03
N PRO A 639 15.13 0.15 6.09
CA PRO A 639 14.39 0.30 7.34
C PRO A 639 14.81 -0.71 8.42
N ALA A 640 15.08 -1.96 8.02
CA ALA A 640 15.59 -2.98 8.93
C ALA A 640 17.00 -2.61 9.43
N LEU A 641 17.91 -2.22 8.53
CA LEU A 641 19.27 -1.77 8.88
C LEU A 641 19.24 -0.66 9.94
N TYR A 642 18.35 0.32 9.81
CA TYR A 642 18.19 1.38 10.81
C TYR A 642 17.91 0.80 12.21
N LEU A 643 17.01 -0.16 12.32
CA LEU A 643 16.66 -0.84 13.57
C LEU A 643 17.79 -1.75 14.07
N ALA A 644 18.57 -2.37 13.17
CA ALA A 644 19.79 -3.11 13.53
C ALA A 644 20.85 -2.18 14.14
N VAL A 645 21.05 -0.98 13.58
CA VAL A 645 22.00 0.02 14.09
C VAL A 645 21.56 0.54 15.47
N LEU A 646 20.26 0.75 15.69
CA LEU A 646 19.75 1.08 17.03
C LEU A 646 20.01 -0.06 18.03
N THR A 647 19.86 -1.31 17.60
CA THR A 647 20.18 -2.51 18.42
C THR A 647 21.67 -2.56 18.77
N LEU A 648 22.56 -2.24 17.81
CA LEU A 648 23.99 -2.08 18.03
C LEU A 648 24.30 -1.01 19.09
N GLY A 649 23.63 0.15 19.02
CA GLY A 649 23.76 1.21 20.02
C GLY A 649 23.42 0.74 21.44
N VAL A 650 22.35 -0.03 21.59
CA VAL A 650 21.96 -0.64 22.88
C VAL A 650 23.01 -1.67 23.34
N GLY A 651 23.54 -2.49 22.43
CA GLY A 651 24.62 -3.45 22.70
C GLY A 651 25.90 -2.78 23.19
N ILE A 652 26.30 -1.67 22.56
CA ILE A 652 27.48 -0.87 22.97
C ILE A 652 27.27 -0.28 24.37
N ASP A 653 26.09 0.31 24.67
CA ASP A 653 25.83 0.83 26.03
C ASP A 653 25.88 -0.30 27.09
N LEU A 654 25.40 -1.50 26.75
CA LEU A 654 25.49 -2.67 27.62
C LEU A 654 26.94 -3.08 27.90
N ILE A 655 27.76 -3.24 26.85
CA ILE A 655 29.17 -3.64 26.96
C ILE A 655 29.95 -2.64 27.81
N PHE A 656 29.80 -1.35 27.51
CA PHE A 656 30.58 -0.31 28.18
C PHE A 656 29.94 0.17 29.48
N LYS A 657 28.85 -0.45 29.97
CA LYS A 657 28.10 0.10 31.12
C LYS A 657 28.97 0.29 32.35
N LYS A 658 29.79 -0.71 32.68
CA LYS A 658 30.70 -0.73 33.84
C LYS A 658 32.08 -0.11 33.58
N SER A 659 32.39 0.26 32.35
CA SER A 659 33.71 0.76 31.97
C SER A 659 33.96 2.20 32.45
N PRO A 660 35.21 2.59 32.77
CA PRO A 660 35.56 3.98 33.09
C PRO A 660 35.25 4.93 31.93
N ARG A 661 34.93 6.21 32.24
CA ARG A 661 34.59 7.22 31.21
C ARG A 661 35.65 7.36 30.11
N VAL A 662 36.92 7.28 30.48
CA VAL A 662 38.06 7.36 29.54
C VAL A 662 38.00 6.23 28.50
N VAL A 663 37.68 5.01 28.93
CA VAL A 663 37.55 3.85 28.02
C VAL A 663 36.36 4.02 27.08
N LYS A 664 35.21 4.49 27.59
CA LYS A 664 34.02 4.72 26.75
C LYS A 664 34.28 5.79 25.70
N LEU A 665 34.90 6.89 26.10
CA LEU A 665 35.22 7.99 25.20
C LEU A 665 36.27 7.58 24.18
N GLY A 666 37.32 6.87 24.60
CA GLY A 666 38.33 6.32 23.71
C GLY A 666 37.73 5.39 22.65
N PHE A 667 36.88 4.45 23.06
CA PHE A 667 36.16 3.57 22.13
C PHE A 667 35.27 4.38 21.17
N ALA A 668 34.48 5.33 21.67
CA ALA A 668 33.60 6.15 20.83
C ALA A 668 34.39 6.94 19.77
N VAL A 669 35.54 7.53 20.14
CA VAL A 669 36.41 8.27 19.21
C VAL A 669 36.99 7.32 18.15
N ILE A 670 37.52 6.16 18.56
CA ILE A 670 38.09 5.19 17.62
C ILE A 670 37.03 4.63 16.68
N ALA A 671 35.87 4.22 17.21
CA ALA A 671 34.78 3.69 16.41
C ALA A 671 34.28 4.72 15.39
N SER A 672 34.07 5.98 15.82
CA SER A 672 33.70 7.07 14.91
C SER A 672 34.76 7.32 13.84
N ALA A 673 36.04 7.31 14.20
CA ALA A 673 37.13 7.46 13.23
C ALA A 673 37.15 6.33 12.20
N CYS A 674 36.95 5.08 12.61
CA CYS A 674 36.86 3.93 11.69
C CYS A 674 35.64 4.02 10.76
N ILE A 675 34.48 4.45 11.28
CA ILE A 675 33.27 4.63 10.47
C ILE A 675 33.48 5.74 9.42
N VAL A 676 34.03 6.88 9.84
CA VAL A 676 34.33 8.02 8.96
C VAL A 676 35.39 7.65 7.93
N TYR A 677 36.44 6.92 8.31
CA TYR A 677 37.44 6.41 7.38
C TYR A 677 36.82 5.49 6.32
N THR A 678 35.97 4.55 6.75
CA THR A 678 35.27 3.65 5.83
C THR A 678 34.37 4.43 4.87
N TYR A 679 33.66 5.44 5.37
CA TYR A 679 32.87 6.36 4.53
C TYR A 679 33.72 7.06 3.48
N HIS A 680 34.89 7.60 3.84
CA HIS A 680 35.79 8.26 2.89
C HIS A 680 36.34 7.32 1.81
N VAL A 681 36.51 6.02 2.11
CA VAL A 681 36.93 5.04 1.10
C VAL A 681 35.86 4.83 0.04
N TYR A 682 34.57 4.80 0.43
CA TYR A 682 33.44 4.55 -0.47
C TYR A 682 32.67 5.84 -0.87
N SER A 683 33.17 7.03 -0.55
CA SER A 683 32.55 8.27 -1.01
C SER A 683 32.50 8.39 -2.53
N PRO A 684 33.49 7.90 -3.32
CA PRO A 684 33.45 8.02 -4.78
C PRO A 684 32.24 7.34 -5.40
N ILE A 685 31.87 6.14 -4.93
CA ILE A 685 30.67 5.43 -5.41
C ILE A 685 29.37 5.99 -4.84
N THR A 686 29.41 6.86 -3.82
CA THR A 686 28.23 7.50 -3.25
C THR A 686 27.88 8.79 -3.99
N TYR A 687 28.89 9.59 -4.32
CA TYR A 687 28.75 10.90 -4.95
C TYR A 687 29.03 10.91 -6.45
N GLY A 688 29.47 9.78 -7.03
CA GLY A 688 29.90 9.72 -8.42
C GLY A 688 31.20 10.50 -8.65
N GLU A 689 32.09 10.54 -7.66
CA GLU A 689 33.39 11.20 -7.80
C GLU A 689 34.38 10.30 -8.56
N PRO A 690 35.37 10.88 -9.24
CA PRO A 690 36.44 10.11 -9.87
C PRO A 690 37.15 9.23 -8.84
N TRP A 691 37.35 7.96 -9.17
CA TRP A 691 38.13 7.02 -8.39
C TRP A 691 39.32 6.52 -9.20
N SER A 692 40.36 6.02 -8.56
CA SER A 692 41.49 5.38 -9.27
C SER A 692 41.32 3.87 -9.23
N VAL A 693 41.57 3.17 -10.34
CA VAL A 693 41.45 1.71 -10.47
C VAL A 693 42.10 0.98 -9.29
N ALA A 694 43.36 1.29 -8.97
CA ALA A 694 44.10 0.65 -7.87
C ALA A 694 43.44 0.84 -6.48
N LYS A 695 42.86 2.03 -6.22
CA LYS A 695 42.13 2.28 -4.95
C LYS A 695 40.78 1.57 -4.93
N CYS A 696 40.11 1.45 -6.07
CA CYS A 696 38.86 0.70 -6.18
C CYS A 696 39.09 -0.80 -5.93
N GLU A 697 40.11 -1.39 -6.57
CA GLU A 697 40.49 -2.78 -6.35
C GLU A 697 40.87 -3.04 -4.89
N GLN A 698 41.65 -2.13 -4.28
CA GLN A 698 41.99 -2.23 -2.86
C GLN A 698 40.78 -2.10 -1.93
N ALA A 699 39.76 -1.34 -2.33
CA ALA A 699 38.53 -1.17 -1.56
C ALA A 699 37.53 -2.33 -1.74
N THR A 700 37.77 -3.24 -2.69
CA THR A 700 36.89 -4.39 -2.93
C THR A 700 37.12 -5.46 -1.85
N LEU A 701 36.27 -5.48 -0.82
CA LEU A 701 36.42 -6.41 0.32
C LEU A 701 35.84 -7.80 0.07
N LEU A 702 34.87 -7.91 -0.82
CA LEU A 702 34.21 -9.17 -1.18
C LEU A 702 34.28 -9.32 -2.70
N ASP A 703 34.64 -10.51 -3.18
CA ASP A 703 34.69 -10.81 -4.63
C ASP A 703 33.32 -10.65 -5.31
N SER A 704 32.23 -10.72 -4.53
CA SER A 704 30.87 -10.51 -5.02
C SER A 704 30.47 -9.04 -5.14
N TRP A 705 31.31 -8.10 -4.70
CA TRP A 705 31.11 -6.68 -4.97
C TRP A 705 31.61 -6.36 -6.36
N ASP A 706 30.71 -6.42 -7.33
CA ASP A 706 30.99 -5.96 -8.68
C ASP A 706 31.03 -4.42 -8.72
N LEU A 707 32.17 -3.86 -8.28
CA LEU A 707 32.44 -2.43 -8.32
C LEU A 707 32.93 -1.96 -9.70
N ASN A 708 33.05 -2.87 -10.68
CA ASN A 708 33.53 -2.59 -12.03
C ASN A 708 34.73 -1.60 -12.08
N CYS A 709 35.80 -1.90 -11.34
CA CYS A 709 36.91 -0.96 -11.15
C CYS A 709 37.62 -0.52 -12.44
N ALA A 710 37.53 -1.34 -13.50
CA ALA A 710 38.07 -1.02 -14.82
C ALA A 710 37.40 0.22 -15.45
N HIS A 711 36.18 0.53 -15.03
CA HIS A 711 35.40 1.68 -15.49
C HIS A 711 36.01 3.03 -15.09
N TYR A 712 36.92 3.03 -14.11
CA TYR A 712 37.66 4.22 -13.69
C TYR A 712 38.99 4.41 -14.43
N ASN A 713 39.28 3.58 -15.44
CA ASN A 713 40.48 3.74 -16.26
C ASN A 713 40.20 4.73 -17.41
N PRO A 714 40.84 5.92 -17.43
CA PRO A 714 40.68 6.87 -18.53
C PRO A 714 41.20 6.34 -19.89
N GLU A 715 41.99 5.27 -19.90
CA GLU A 715 42.55 4.64 -21.11
C GLU A 715 41.83 3.35 -21.52
N ALA A 716 40.76 2.94 -20.82
CA ALA A 716 40.03 1.73 -21.21
C ALA A 716 39.20 1.97 -22.48
N PRO A 717 39.30 1.10 -23.51
CA PRO A 717 38.48 1.22 -24.70
C PRO A 717 37.00 1.08 -24.29
N GLN A 718 36.23 2.13 -24.55
CA GLN A 718 34.81 2.19 -24.23
C GLN A 718 34.07 1.13 -25.07
N ARG A 719 33.47 0.13 -24.41
CA ARG A 719 32.38 -0.61 -25.06
C ARG A 719 31.14 0.27 -25.04
N VAL A 720 30.96 1.05 -26.10
CA VAL A 720 29.65 1.62 -26.41
C VAL A 720 28.69 0.45 -26.58
N ARG A 721 27.76 0.26 -25.62
CA ARG A 721 26.56 -0.52 -25.90
C ARG A 721 25.76 0.30 -26.90
N LEU A 722 25.90 -0.03 -28.19
CA LEU A 722 24.95 0.39 -29.20
C LEU A 722 23.56 -0.02 -28.70
N SER A 723 22.64 0.96 -28.69
CA SER A 723 21.21 0.71 -28.65
C SER A 723 20.88 -0.37 -29.68
N LYS A 724 20.09 -1.38 -29.28
CA LYS A 724 19.62 -2.44 -30.19
C LYS A 724 19.02 -1.79 -31.45
N SER A 725 19.69 -1.93 -32.59
CA SER A 725 19.04 -1.87 -33.90
C SER A 725 18.65 -3.30 -34.25
N ASN A 726 17.35 -3.55 -34.43
CA ASN A 726 16.80 -4.85 -34.80
C ASN A 726 16.94 -5.11 -36.32
N ASP A 727 18.16 -5.17 -36.85
CA ASP A 727 18.39 -5.67 -38.22
C ASP A 727 19.29 -6.94 -38.17
N PRO A 728 18.80 -8.12 -38.61
CA PRO A 728 19.57 -9.36 -38.57
C PRO A 728 20.73 -9.45 -39.58
N ASN A 729 20.97 -8.43 -40.42
CA ASN A 729 21.94 -8.53 -41.52
C ASN A 729 23.24 -7.74 -41.36
N ASP A 730 23.47 -7.05 -40.25
CA ASP A 730 24.72 -6.29 -40.07
C ASP A 730 25.82 -7.17 -39.43
N VAL A 731 26.77 -7.63 -40.26
CA VAL A 731 28.00 -8.28 -39.82
C VAL A 731 29.01 -7.20 -39.42
N PRO A 732 29.60 -7.18 -38.22
CA PRO A 732 30.52 -6.10 -37.86
C PRO A 732 31.87 -6.29 -38.57
N GLU A 733 32.20 -5.40 -39.51
CA GLU A 733 33.59 -5.15 -39.90
C GLU A 733 34.26 -4.29 -38.82
N GLU A 734 35.40 -4.79 -38.32
CA GLU A 734 36.22 -4.16 -37.29
C GLU A 734 37.01 -2.98 -37.88
N TYR A 735 36.53 -1.76 -37.70
CA TYR A 735 37.27 -0.56 -38.09
C TYR A 735 37.99 0.06 -36.88
N LEU A 736 39.32 -0.07 -36.88
CA LEU A 736 40.24 0.69 -36.03
C LEU A 736 40.36 2.11 -36.58
N VAL A 737 39.99 3.12 -35.79
CA VAL A 737 40.32 4.52 -36.10
C VAL A 737 41.77 4.77 -35.66
N HIS A 738 42.63 4.98 -36.65
CA HIS A 738 43.98 5.51 -36.46
C HIS A 738 43.89 7.00 -36.12
N ASP A 739 44.56 7.39 -35.05
CA ASP A 739 44.81 8.75 -34.63
C ASP A 739 46.07 9.24 -35.36
N ASP A 740 45.92 10.17 -36.30
CA ASP A 740 47.05 10.86 -36.95
C ASP A 740 47.04 12.32 -36.49
N ASN A 741 48.09 12.69 -35.74
CA ASN A 741 48.51 14.08 -35.52
C ASN A 741 49.11 14.66 -36.81
N ASP A 742 48.96 15.96 -37.04
CA ASP A 742 50.08 16.92 -37.13
C ASP A 742 49.62 18.30 -37.67
N ASP A 743 50.06 19.34 -36.94
CA ASP A 743 50.55 20.68 -37.33
C ASP A 743 49.81 21.59 -38.36
N ASP A 744 49.52 22.85 -37.95
CA ASP A 744 50.20 24.07 -38.46
C ASP A 744 49.55 25.39 -37.96
N GLU A 745 50.42 26.28 -37.45
CA GLU A 745 50.57 27.77 -37.56
C GLU A 745 49.40 28.60 -38.19
N GLU A 746 49.10 29.88 -37.92
CA GLU A 746 49.70 31.06 -37.26
C GLU A 746 48.63 32.21 -37.32
N GLU A 747 48.79 33.27 -36.49
CA GLU A 747 48.45 34.70 -36.77
C GLU A 747 46.97 35.14 -37.01
N ASP A 748 46.44 36.31 -36.62
CA ASP A 748 46.85 37.47 -35.81
C ASP A 748 45.60 38.38 -35.61
N GLU A 749 45.74 39.36 -34.69
CA GLU A 749 45.02 40.64 -34.57
C GLU A 749 43.56 40.72 -34.05
N GLY A 750 43.42 41.38 -32.89
CA GLY A 750 42.91 42.76 -32.92
C GLY A 750 41.62 43.14 -32.17
N MET A 751 41.81 43.94 -31.11
CA MET A 751 40.92 44.97 -30.51
C MET A 751 39.71 44.51 -29.67
N GLU A 752 39.73 44.68 -28.34
CA GLU A 752 39.60 45.91 -27.51
C GLU A 752 38.16 46.19 -27.01
N GLN A 753 37.97 45.87 -25.73
CA GLN A 753 37.35 46.65 -24.65
C GLN A 753 36.13 47.55 -24.92
N GLY A 754 35.12 47.43 -24.05
CA GLY A 754 34.34 48.62 -23.66
C GLY A 754 32.92 48.43 -23.09
N HIS A 755 32.83 47.92 -21.86
CA HIS A 755 32.04 48.50 -20.76
C HIS A 755 30.55 48.95 -20.89
N ILE A 756 29.76 48.42 -19.93
CA ILE A 756 28.89 49.11 -18.94
C ILE A 756 27.36 49.22 -19.18
N LYS A 757 26.65 48.40 -18.38
CA LYS A 757 25.54 48.65 -17.43
C LYS A 757 24.16 49.19 -17.86
N GLN A 758 23.19 48.40 -17.39
CA GLN A 758 22.02 48.74 -16.54
C GLN A 758 20.76 49.37 -17.16
N ASN A 759 19.68 48.59 -16.98
CA ASN A 759 18.44 48.93 -16.29
C ASN A 759 17.24 49.55 -17.05
N VAL A 760 16.10 48.85 -16.92
CA VAL A 760 14.82 49.30 -16.29
C VAL A 760 13.60 49.59 -17.21
N GLU A 761 12.46 48.98 -16.78
CA GLU A 761 11.01 49.34 -16.90
C GLU A 761 10.37 49.35 -18.31
N GLU A 762 9.33 48.55 -18.58
CA GLU A 762 7.89 48.55 -18.18
C GLU A 762 6.98 49.16 -19.29
N ASP A 763 5.75 48.63 -19.33
CA ASP A 763 4.51 49.12 -19.95
C ASP A 763 4.07 48.65 -21.36
N ASP A 764 2.96 47.90 -21.31
CA ASP A 764 1.67 48.00 -22.02
C ASP A 764 1.59 48.12 -23.56
N GLU A 765 0.79 47.25 -24.19
CA GLU A 765 -0.56 47.62 -24.70
C GLU A 765 -1.24 46.45 -25.46
N ASP A 766 -2.56 46.40 -25.29
CA ASP A 766 -3.53 45.53 -25.97
C ASP A 766 -3.56 45.70 -27.50
N ALA A 767 -3.82 44.61 -28.23
CA ALA A 767 -4.42 44.69 -29.57
C ALA A 767 -5.21 43.40 -29.89
N ASP A 768 -6.54 43.56 -29.89
CA ASP A 768 -7.53 42.76 -30.64
C ASP A 768 -7.22 42.82 -32.15
N TYR A 769 -7.33 41.71 -32.89
CA TYR A 769 -7.90 41.62 -34.25
C TYR A 769 -8.02 40.14 -34.70
N ASP A 770 -9.28 39.72 -34.86
CA ASP A 770 -9.91 38.94 -35.93
C ASP A 770 -9.15 37.86 -36.74
N ASP A 771 -9.79 36.68 -36.75
CA ASP A 771 -10.04 35.75 -37.87
C ASP A 771 -9.09 35.79 -39.07
N ASP A 772 -8.37 34.68 -39.27
CA ASP A 772 -8.13 34.11 -40.59
C ASP A 772 -8.06 32.57 -40.50
N GLU A 773 -8.82 31.93 -41.39
CA GLU A 773 -8.86 30.50 -41.65
C GLU A 773 -7.49 30.03 -42.17
N GLU A 774 -6.89 29.01 -41.54
CA GLU A 774 -5.84 28.21 -42.16
C GLU A 774 -6.19 26.72 -42.09
N GLU A 775 -6.24 26.12 -43.28
CA GLU A 775 -6.42 24.69 -43.56
C GLU A 775 -5.24 23.91 -42.96
N GLU A 776 -5.49 23.04 -41.97
CA GLU A 776 -4.50 22.06 -41.51
C GLU A 776 -4.59 20.80 -42.39
N GLU A 777 -3.49 20.51 -43.09
CA GLU A 777 -3.24 19.26 -43.80
C GLU A 777 -3.24 18.08 -42.80
N GLU A 778 -4.04 17.05 -43.09
CA GLU A 778 -4.09 15.79 -42.34
C GLU A 778 -2.74 15.04 -42.42
N GLU A 779 -1.90 15.16 -41.39
CA GLU A 779 -0.88 14.17 -41.10
C GLU A 779 -1.53 12.95 -40.43
N GLN A 780 -1.44 11.79 -41.09
CA GLN A 780 -1.82 10.49 -40.52
C GLN A 780 -1.05 10.23 -39.22
N ALA A 781 -1.73 10.38 -38.09
CA ALA A 781 -1.20 10.00 -36.79
C ALA A 781 -0.99 8.48 -36.71
N GLY A 782 0.27 8.06 -36.63
CA GLY A 782 0.62 6.68 -36.28
C GLY A 782 0.30 6.39 -34.80
N PRO A 783 0.01 5.13 -34.42
CA PRO A 783 -0.30 4.78 -33.05
C PRO A 783 0.95 4.96 -32.16
N THR A 784 0.79 5.71 -31.08
CA THR A 784 1.82 5.92 -30.04
C THR A 784 2.08 4.63 -29.26
N GLU A 785 3.35 4.22 -29.15
CA GLU A 785 3.80 3.02 -28.43
C GLU A 785 3.47 3.05 -26.93
N ALA A 786 3.04 1.91 -26.40
CA ALA A 786 2.82 1.66 -24.98
C ALA A 786 4.05 1.03 -24.31
N PRO A 787 4.25 1.20 -22.99
CA PRO A 787 5.39 0.63 -22.27
C PRO A 787 5.19 -0.85 -21.87
N VAL A 788 6.30 -1.58 -21.89
CA VAL A 788 6.50 -3.03 -21.67
C VAL A 788 6.24 -3.49 -20.22
N PHE A 789 5.58 -4.64 -20.05
CA PHE A 789 5.43 -5.40 -18.79
C PHE A 789 5.49 -6.91 -19.06
N ALA A 790 5.98 -7.71 -18.10
CA ALA A 790 5.96 -9.18 -18.19
C ALA A 790 5.07 -9.88 -17.17
N ASP A 791 4.81 -11.13 -17.52
CA ASP A 791 3.69 -11.97 -17.11
C ASP A 791 3.94 -12.77 -15.81
N PRO A 792 2.89 -13.17 -15.10
CA PRO A 792 2.89 -14.37 -14.26
C PRO A 792 2.46 -15.60 -15.07
N GLU A 793 3.28 -16.66 -15.08
CA GLU A 793 2.93 -17.96 -15.67
C GLU A 793 1.82 -18.66 -14.85
N PRO A 794 0.84 -19.34 -15.49
CA PRO A 794 -0.12 -20.18 -14.80
C PRO A 794 0.51 -21.53 -14.40
N GLU A 795 0.21 -22.03 -13.19
CA GLU A 795 0.53 -23.41 -12.81
C GLU A 795 -0.53 -24.38 -13.35
N PHE A 796 -0.10 -25.31 -14.21
CA PHE A 796 -0.92 -26.36 -14.78
C PHE A 796 -0.58 -27.72 -14.16
N ILE A 797 -1.60 -28.46 -13.73
CA ILE A 797 -1.49 -29.89 -13.43
C ILE A 797 -2.44 -30.63 -14.39
N ASP A 798 -1.89 -31.51 -15.23
CA ASP A 798 -2.62 -32.32 -16.22
C ASP A 798 -3.55 -31.54 -17.16
N GLY A 799 -3.07 -30.40 -17.67
CA GLY A 799 -3.82 -29.60 -18.65
C GLY A 799 -5.02 -28.85 -18.06
N LYS A 800 -5.16 -28.83 -16.73
CA LYS A 800 -6.11 -27.99 -16.00
C LYS A 800 -5.38 -26.97 -15.15
N GLU A 801 -5.87 -25.75 -15.21
CA GLU A 801 -5.43 -24.63 -14.37
C GLU A 801 -5.93 -24.90 -12.93
N VAL A 802 -5.03 -24.99 -11.95
CA VAL A 802 -5.39 -25.26 -10.56
C VAL A 802 -5.34 -23.95 -9.77
N TYR A 803 -6.48 -23.54 -9.22
CA TYR A 803 -6.57 -22.39 -8.32
C TYR A 803 -6.77 -22.83 -6.87
N GLY A 804 -6.10 -22.12 -5.96
CA GLY A 804 -6.29 -22.27 -4.52
C GLY A 804 -7.70 -21.88 -4.10
N ASP A 805 -8.23 -22.64 -3.14
CA ASP A 805 -9.58 -22.50 -2.59
C ASP A 805 -9.88 -21.08 -2.09
N ASP A 806 -10.62 -20.30 -2.88
CA ASP A 806 -11.45 -19.21 -2.38
C ASP A 806 -12.88 -19.75 -2.24
N GLU A 807 -13.32 -19.85 -0.98
CA GLU A 807 -14.65 -20.31 -0.56
C GLU A 807 -15.75 -19.37 -1.10
N ASP A 808 -16.43 -19.75 -2.17
CA ASP A 808 -17.81 -19.34 -2.47
C ASP A 808 -18.57 -20.54 -3.07
N GLU A 809 -19.29 -21.27 -2.21
CA GLU A 809 -20.18 -22.38 -2.57
C GLU A 809 -21.42 -21.86 -3.32
N ASP A 810 -21.45 -22.01 -4.65
CA ASP A 810 -22.70 -21.97 -5.43
C ASP A 810 -23.13 -23.39 -5.84
N GLU A 811 -24.07 -23.92 -5.07
CA GLU A 811 -24.69 -25.25 -5.19
C GLU A 811 -25.59 -25.36 -6.45
N TYR A 812 -25.27 -26.25 -7.39
CA TYR A 812 -26.17 -26.67 -8.48
C TYR A 812 -26.75 -28.08 -8.25
N PRO A 813 -28.01 -28.36 -8.68
CA PRO A 813 -28.64 -29.65 -8.50
C PRO A 813 -28.09 -30.69 -9.48
N LYS A 814 -27.62 -31.82 -8.95
CA LYS A 814 -27.10 -32.96 -9.72
C LYS A 814 -28.17 -33.55 -10.63
N THR A 815 -27.92 -33.55 -11.94
CA THR A 815 -28.64 -34.38 -12.90
C THR A 815 -28.00 -35.76 -13.04
N ILE A 816 -28.81 -36.69 -13.50
CA ILE A 816 -28.60 -38.14 -13.58
C ILE A 816 -27.60 -38.43 -14.71
N TYR A 817 -26.62 -39.31 -14.44
CA TYR A 817 -25.63 -40.00 -15.33
C TYR A 817 -24.14 -39.62 -15.14
N GLY A 818 -23.32 -40.64 -14.79
CA GLY A 818 -21.84 -40.72 -14.92
C GLY A 818 -21.05 -40.17 -13.72
N VAL A 819 -20.63 -40.96 -12.73
CA VAL A 819 -19.41 -41.80 -12.64
C VAL A 819 -18.11 -41.04 -12.98
N ASP A 820 -17.38 -40.72 -11.91
CA ASP A 820 -16.03 -40.15 -11.83
C ASP A 820 -14.98 -41.24 -12.14
N PRO A 821 -14.08 -41.07 -13.13
CA PRO A 821 -12.90 -41.90 -13.27
C PRO A 821 -11.75 -41.27 -12.47
N GLU A 822 -10.98 -42.12 -11.78
CA GLU A 822 -9.73 -41.80 -11.04
C GLU A 822 -9.87 -41.55 -9.53
N ALA A 823 -10.19 -42.62 -8.82
CA ALA A 823 -9.64 -42.86 -7.49
C ALA A 823 -9.36 -44.37 -7.38
N ASP A 824 -8.08 -44.76 -7.28
CA ASP A 824 -7.53 -45.86 -6.46
C ASP A 824 -6.22 -46.44 -7.05
N GLU A 825 -5.08 -45.90 -6.61
CA GLU A 825 -3.81 -46.62 -6.38
C GLU A 825 -3.32 -46.10 -5.02
N ASP A 826 -3.56 -46.78 -3.89
CA ASP A 826 -2.63 -47.75 -3.31
C ASP A 826 -3.29 -48.38 -2.06
N GLU A 827 -3.43 -49.71 -1.99
CA GLU A 827 -3.13 -50.53 -0.79
C GLU A 827 -3.50 -52.02 -1.03
N GLU A 828 -2.51 -52.90 -0.83
CA GLU A 828 -2.61 -54.36 -0.94
C GLU A 828 -3.45 -55.03 0.19
N PRO A 829 -3.94 -56.28 -0.02
CA PRO A 829 -5.09 -56.86 0.68
C PRO A 829 -4.75 -57.96 1.71
N ASP A 830 -5.68 -58.23 2.66
CA ASP A 830 -5.88 -59.57 3.25
C ASP A 830 -7.28 -59.70 3.93
N PRO A 831 -7.86 -60.89 4.23
CA PRO A 831 -8.73 -61.58 3.27
C PRO A 831 -10.06 -62.16 3.87
N PHE A 832 -11.05 -62.40 2.98
CA PHE A 832 -12.21 -63.34 3.06
C PHE A 832 -13.34 -63.15 4.13
N PRO A 833 -14.55 -63.75 3.95
CA PRO A 833 -15.33 -64.01 2.73
C PRO A 833 -16.87 -63.73 2.84
N LEU A 834 -17.49 -63.53 1.66
CA LEU A 834 -18.82 -64.02 1.20
C LEU A 834 -20.08 -63.84 2.08
N LYS A 835 -21.07 -63.12 1.51
CA LYS A 835 -22.44 -63.67 1.34
C LYS A 835 -23.25 -62.92 0.28
N ILE A 836 -23.54 -63.63 -0.79
CA ILE A 836 -24.57 -63.35 -1.81
C ILE A 836 -25.94 -63.31 -1.13
N ARG A 837 -26.80 -62.33 -1.50
CA ARG A 837 -28.26 -62.53 -1.56
C ARG A 837 -29.01 -61.41 -2.32
N ASP A 838 -29.55 -61.83 -3.47
CA ASP A 838 -30.89 -61.61 -4.00
C ASP A 838 -31.41 -60.19 -4.32
N ILE A 839 -31.43 -59.94 -5.63
CA ILE A 839 -32.29 -58.98 -6.35
C ILE A 839 -33.77 -59.41 -6.24
N PRO A 840 -34.71 -58.44 -6.20
CA PRO A 840 -35.95 -58.61 -6.95
C PRO A 840 -36.19 -57.46 -7.94
N ASN A 841 -36.33 -57.85 -9.21
CA ASN A 841 -36.97 -57.10 -10.28
C ASN A 841 -38.45 -56.84 -9.97
N THR A 842 -38.99 -55.73 -10.49
CA THR A 842 -40.35 -55.49 -11.04
C THR A 842 -40.75 -54.03 -10.76
N MET A 843 -41.46 -53.26 -11.58
CA MET A 843 -41.93 -53.31 -12.97
C MET A 843 -42.52 -51.90 -13.26
N HIS A 844 -42.43 -51.43 -14.51
CA HIS A 844 -43.27 -50.43 -15.20
C HIS A 844 -44.31 -49.61 -14.42
N VAL A 845 -44.21 -48.27 -14.50
CA VAL A 845 -45.09 -47.39 -15.31
C VAL A 845 -44.26 -46.21 -15.78
#